data_AF-A0A2E3D2Y2-F1
#
_entry.id   AF-A0A2E3D2Y2-F1
#
_cell.length_a   1.000
_cell.length_b   1.000
_cell.length_c   1.000
_cell.angle_alpha   90.00
_cell.angle_beta   90.00
_cell.angle_gamma   90.00
#
_symmetry.space_group_name_H-M   'P 1'
#
loop_
_entity.id
_entity.type
_entity.pdbx_description
1 polymer ?
#
loop_
_entity_poly.entity_id
_entity_poly.type
_entity_poly.pdbx_seq_one_letter_code
_entity_poly.pdbx_strand_id
1 'polypeptide(L)'
;MVKEFPFMMQYSTSKLLAGWAMAGLFALTGCGGGSGDPYVPPALADGVIFTYPIDGQTDVHLGTRFYVTFSKNASQSAVDAACSVDGLGNVSGNFCLIGPGNSVVSIAPSVSGRVVQFETDQLQQGTRYELYVTGAVIGGGSTNLSSSEPLVTFLTSQTDPVINVAPTVTAINGEDPDVYSAVLPSPPTPRYPMMDFSTIRVEFSEPLDEKTVRIDSTDVANSPFAFVSVDGVTETLVPGSLMVRKQHISFDPDEDLTPGATYRLRLNAGITDLNGESVNPVEYELVPVDSNSCGCVITQRFNTTAAFGEAGFPQTSRITGRPLNAIDLYSPLIGSNDINLRDTTLEARLADPSAFGGLIPFVIRKGAYLDITGLDLALGGEVPANLQTGDITASFITDVTGYMDRNPYRPYSTQVDDDKSPVFVYLIFDLALTSSDPNGNAVLNQTIPHIQATGTARISDGTLYIESVRTLEMDLLGLDRAPAHMVLGIQSDLVSLPAEDTTPPTITASYPAANSTDFPVRDELSLIFNEPINNRGVEPQDEIVLTNVTDGGQVAFQLAWDGSTVLLEPNVPLLKGKQYQITLGALQDLAGNTLSLDAADATGGSGVITFTTENPVATTVGPLVTSLYNGAACNLTGADANFAGRCVGGAGTDERYLPFTIPTDGRIEVFFNQPMNQSTLTLGSSCGSGAIRIEELSGGSCVGVVDGSLITDTRSIKFTPTNGWTEGTQYRVTLVPGGNTSCGAGEICSDNGIPLNPDPLNGAQAGDAGGGNIVNTFTAVAANNDVYLPLRLEPFADQNGNGFVDGSETGRSENSAGVVIVPLDSDGLSNGIITRAEFLDAPGGSVIPQANIYFSGALPVTVGEPEPITIDPGPWGMTLAGTSQIPVQVHPGILYGTSITMDSSARVLGITIPIADVETGLSILRLRESGGEPVIGYIVEEEGVDQPQFIAQLDLYMDAPDMQIEVDIPLLGGLIAVNHNLHSLPLTAIVKGPVTFLDDGRILIEQLNLEDIELVINVSSIAGNGAIKMAIGANAMQLRLIGNPLKGRK
;
A
#
# COMPACT_ATOMS: atom_id res chain seq x y z
N MET A 1 -52.13 -8.61 -20.25
CA MET A 1 -53.37 -9.11 -19.60
C MET A 1 -52.97 -9.36 -18.15
N VAL A 2 -53.72 -8.81 -17.17
CA VAL A 2 -53.44 -8.78 -15.70
C VAL A 2 -52.44 -7.68 -15.30
N LYS A 3 -52.62 -6.80 -14.30
CA LYS A 3 -53.75 -6.25 -13.50
C LYS A 3 -53.18 -5.04 -12.74
N GLU A 4 -53.90 -3.94 -12.68
CA GLU A 4 -53.67 -2.85 -11.70
C GLU A 4 -53.91 -3.35 -10.26
N PHE A 5 -53.08 -2.89 -9.31
CA PHE A 5 -53.29 -3.02 -7.86
C PHE A 5 -54.12 -1.83 -7.35
N PRO A 6 -55.29 -2.03 -6.71
CA PRO A 6 -56.09 -0.95 -6.13
C PRO A 6 -55.96 -0.89 -4.60
N PHE A 7 -55.85 0.34 -4.07
CA PHE A 7 -56.16 0.63 -2.67
C PHE A 7 -57.66 0.40 -2.41
N MET A 8 -57.95 -0.30 -1.32
CA MET A 8 -59.26 -0.80 -0.94
C MET A 8 -60.11 0.29 -0.26
N MET A 9 -61.33 0.54 -0.76
CA MET A 9 -62.50 0.87 0.06
C MET A 9 -63.64 -0.07 -0.37
N GLN A 10 -64.17 -0.82 0.60
CA GLN A 10 -65.26 -1.79 0.45
C GLN A 10 -66.58 -1.13 0.03
N TYR A 11 -67.35 -1.78 -0.86
CA TYR A 11 -68.72 -2.27 -0.57
C TYR A 11 -69.28 -3.14 -1.72
N SER A 12 -69.46 -4.43 -1.40
CA SER A 12 -70.54 -5.38 -1.75
C SER A 12 -71.39 -5.27 -3.04
N THR A 13 -71.57 -6.46 -3.65
CA THR A 13 -72.73 -7.04 -4.39
C THR A 13 -72.90 -6.93 -5.92
N SER A 14 -72.45 -8.00 -6.59
CA SER A 14 -73.18 -8.97 -7.44
C SER A 14 -73.76 -8.65 -8.84
N LYS A 15 -73.23 -9.43 -9.80
CA LYS A 15 -73.86 -10.17 -10.94
C LYS A 15 -74.10 -9.52 -12.33
N LEU A 16 -73.27 -10.01 -13.26
CA LEU A 16 -73.55 -10.65 -14.58
C LEU A 16 -73.94 -9.82 -15.83
N LEU A 17 -73.07 -10.01 -16.84
CA LEU A 17 -73.27 -10.23 -18.28
C LEU A 17 -73.38 -9.06 -19.27
N ALA A 18 -72.32 -9.00 -20.09
CA ALA A 18 -72.29 -8.93 -21.56
C ALA A 18 -72.60 -7.61 -22.30
N GLY A 19 -71.57 -7.14 -23.03
CA GLY A 19 -71.70 -6.98 -24.48
C GLY A 19 -71.70 -5.56 -25.06
N TRP A 20 -70.54 -5.19 -25.61
CA TRP A 20 -70.34 -4.42 -26.85
C TRP A 20 -70.51 -2.88 -26.87
N ALA A 21 -69.34 -2.24 -26.99
CA ALA A 21 -68.92 -1.33 -28.08
C ALA A 21 -69.51 0.11 -28.21
N MET A 22 -68.57 1.03 -28.00
CA MET A 22 -68.26 2.24 -28.79
C MET A 22 -68.86 3.60 -28.40
N ALA A 23 -67.92 4.49 -28.08
CA ALA A 23 -67.85 5.94 -28.35
C ALA A 23 -68.96 6.85 -27.82
N GLY A 24 -68.58 7.70 -26.86
CA GLY A 24 -69.39 8.86 -26.51
C GLY A 24 -68.90 9.53 -25.24
N LEU A 25 -68.19 10.64 -25.43
CA LEU A 25 -67.95 11.73 -24.48
C LEU A 25 -69.09 11.86 -23.45
N PHE A 26 -68.82 11.59 -22.16
CA PHE A 26 -69.71 11.98 -21.07
C PHE A 26 -68.93 12.73 -19.99
N ALA A 27 -69.20 14.03 -19.95
CA ALA A 27 -68.95 14.88 -18.81
C ALA A 27 -69.66 14.29 -17.58
N LEU A 28 -68.90 13.99 -16.54
CA LEU A 28 -69.44 13.78 -15.20
C LEU A 28 -69.62 15.14 -14.53
N THR A 29 -70.81 15.70 -14.68
CA THR A 29 -71.30 16.80 -13.86
C THR A 29 -71.53 16.29 -12.43
N GLY A 30 -70.59 16.57 -11.54
CA GLY A 30 -70.82 16.55 -10.10
C GLY A 30 -71.48 17.86 -9.68
N CYS A 31 -72.76 17.80 -9.30
CA CYS A 31 -73.41 18.88 -8.55
C CYS A 31 -72.84 18.89 -7.12
N GLY A 32 -71.95 19.84 -6.85
CA GLY A 32 -71.41 20.14 -5.52
C GLY A 32 -70.60 21.43 -5.60
N GLY A 33 -71.29 22.58 -5.45
CA GLY A 33 -70.71 23.90 -5.60
C GLY A 33 -69.61 24.20 -4.58
N GLY A 34 -68.41 24.45 -5.09
CA GLY A 34 -67.25 24.99 -4.41
C GLY A 34 -66.12 24.97 -5.43
N SER A 35 -65.61 26.14 -5.82
CA SER A 35 -64.49 26.30 -6.74
C SER A 35 -63.23 25.68 -6.14
N GLY A 36 -63.05 24.38 -6.35
CA GLY A 36 -61.75 23.72 -6.17
C GLY A 36 -60.96 23.99 -7.44
N ASP A 37 -60.06 24.97 -7.39
CA ASP A 37 -58.97 25.02 -8.36
C ASP A 37 -58.29 23.64 -8.37
N PRO A 38 -57.93 23.09 -9.54
CA PRO A 38 -57.08 21.91 -9.57
C PRO A 38 -55.86 22.20 -8.71
N TYR A 39 -55.55 21.31 -7.76
CA TYR A 39 -54.37 21.44 -6.92
C TYR A 39 -53.14 21.43 -7.85
N VAL A 40 -52.60 22.62 -8.11
CA VAL A 40 -51.30 22.79 -8.74
C VAL A 40 -50.31 22.77 -7.57
N PRO A 41 -49.54 21.69 -7.38
CA PRO A 41 -48.50 21.68 -6.37
C PRO A 41 -47.60 22.91 -6.55
N PRO A 42 -47.19 23.58 -5.47
CA PRO A 42 -46.30 24.74 -5.57
C PRO A 42 -45.05 24.37 -6.37
N ALA A 43 -44.65 25.23 -7.31
CA ALA A 43 -43.40 25.03 -8.04
C ALA A 43 -42.23 25.01 -7.04
N LEU A 44 -41.44 23.93 -7.05
CA LEU A 44 -40.26 23.81 -6.18
C LEU A 44 -39.25 24.90 -6.52
N ALA A 45 -38.68 25.54 -5.51
CA ALA A 45 -37.61 26.51 -5.70
C ALA A 45 -36.31 25.82 -6.11
N ASP A 46 -35.44 26.55 -6.80
CA ASP A 46 -34.13 26.04 -7.17
C ASP A 46 -33.21 25.89 -5.96
N GLY A 47 -32.27 24.96 -6.01
CA GLY A 47 -31.37 24.71 -4.90
C GLY A 47 -30.39 23.57 -5.17
N VAL A 48 -29.74 23.09 -4.11
CA VAL A 48 -28.89 21.90 -4.22
C VAL A 48 -29.77 20.64 -4.35
N ILE A 49 -29.32 19.68 -5.14
CA ILE A 49 -29.99 18.39 -5.34
C ILE A 49 -29.07 17.20 -5.02
N PHE A 50 -27.75 17.41 -5.01
CA PHE A 50 -26.77 16.36 -4.75
C PHE A 50 -25.47 16.98 -4.24
N THR A 51 -24.83 16.36 -3.26
CA THR A 51 -23.44 16.62 -2.88
C THR A 51 -22.67 15.31 -2.76
N TYR A 52 -21.38 15.38 -3.08
CA TYR A 52 -20.41 14.35 -2.72
C TYR A 52 -19.14 15.04 -2.19
N PRO A 53 -18.65 14.71 -0.99
CA PRO A 53 -19.27 13.86 0.04
C PRO A 53 -20.67 14.30 0.49
N ILE A 54 -21.38 13.43 1.19
CA ILE A 54 -22.66 13.76 1.85
C ILE A 54 -22.41 14.35 3.25
N ASP A 55 -23.41 15.06 3.77
CA ASP A 55 -23.32 15.61 5.13
C ASP A 55 -23.23 14.48 6.19
N GLY A 56 -22.30 14.64 7.12
CA GLY A 56 -21.95 13.65 8.13
C GLY A 56 -21.13 12.47 7.62
N GLN A 57 -20.66 12.49 6.36
CA GLN A 57 -19.84 11.38 5.85
C GLN A 57 -18.49 11.32 6.58
N THR A 58 -18.16 10.13 7.05
CA THR A 58 -16.84 9.78 7.58
C THR A 58 -15.98 9.10 6.51
N ASP A 59 -14.70 8.91 6.79
CA ASP A 59 -13.75 8.25 5.89
C ASP A 59 -13.71 8.84 4.46
N VAL A 60 -13.61 10.18 4.38
CA VAL A 60 -13.41 10.89 3.12
C VAL A 60 -11.92 10.88 2.77
N HIS A 61 -11.54 10.18 1.70
CA HIS A 61 -10.14 10.12 1.23
C HIS A 61 -9.57 11.50 0.90
N LEU A 62 -8.28 11.70 1.12
CA LEU A 62 -7.61 12.99 0.87
C LEU A 62 -7.64 13.40 -0.61
N GLY A 63 -7.57 12.43 -1.52
CA GLY A 63 -7.70 12.65 -2.97
C GLY A 63 -9.14 12.76 -3.46
N THR A 64 -10.13 13.02 -2.60
CA THR A 64 -11.55 13.08 -3.00
C THR A 64 -11.82 14.23 -3.95
N ARG A 65 -12.52 13.92 -5.06
CA ARG A 65 -13.14 14.94 -5.92
C ARG A 65 -14.51 15.31 -5.39
N PHE A 66 -14.69 16.58 -5.05
CA PHE A 66 -15.92 17.11 -4.48
C PHE A 66 -16.90 17.52 -5.57
N TYR A 67 -18.20 17.27 -5.36
CA TYR A 67 -19.28 17.71 -6.24
C TYR A 67 -20.40 18.38 -5.45
N VAL A 68 -20.89 19.50 -5.96
CA VAL A 68 -22.14 20.13 -5.53
C VAL A 68 -22.98 20.42 -6.77
N THR A 69 -24.12 19.76 -6.87
CA THR A 69 -25.00 19.84 -8.04
C THR A 69 -26.31 20.49 -7.68
N PHE A 70 -26.71 21.44 -8.53
CA PHE A 70 -27.87 22.28 -8.34
C PHE A 70 -28.96 21.98 -9.38
N SER A 71 -30.20 22.34 -9.07
CA SER A 71 -31.32 22.26 -10.03
C SER A 71 -31.25 23.31 -11.17
N LYS A 72 -30.32 24.27 -11.06
CA LYS A 72 -30.11 25.39 -11.97
C LYS A 72 -28.62 25.67 -12.13
N ASN A 73 -28.23 26.30 -13.24
CA ASN A 73 -26.83 26.63 -13.49
C ASN A 73 -26.21 27.45 -12.35
N ALA A 74 -25.00 27.07 -11.95
CA ALA A 74 -24.17 27.80 -11.02
C ALA A 74 -23.37 28.91 -11.73
N SER A 75 -22.89 29.88 -10.96
CA SER A 75 -22.11 31.01 -11.43
C SER A 75 -20.66 30.89 -10.99
N GLN A 76 -19.73 30.72 -11.94
CA GLN A 76 -18.29 30.70 -11.65
C GLN A 76 -17.85 31.93 -10.84
N SER A 77 -18.28 33.14 -11.24
CA SER A 77 -17.95 34.37 -10.51
C SER A 77 -18.49 34.42 -9.07
N ALA A 78 -19.60 33.72 -8.78
CA ALA A 78 -20.12 33.66 -7.42
C ALA A 78 -19.34 32.64 -6.58
N VAL A 79 -18.95 31.52 -7.19
CA VAL A 79 -18.11 30.47 -6.58
C VAL A 79 -16.71 30.98 -6.27
N ASP A 80 -16.11 31.78 -7.16
CA ASP A 80 -14.77 32.38 -6.98
C ASP A 80 -14.73 33.51 -5.93
N ALA A 81 -15.86 33.82 -5.28
CA ALA A 81 -15.91 34.86 -4.27
C ALA A 81 -15.03 34.49 -3.06
N ALA A 82 -14.12 35.38 -2.69
CA ALA A 82 -13.15 35.13 -1.62
C ALA A 82 -13.81 34.72 -0.30
N CYS A 83 -13.22 33.70 0.33
CA CYS A 83 -13.64 33.18 1.62
C CYS A 83 -12.86 33.85 2.77
N SER A 84 -13.56 34.11 3.86
CA SER A 84 -12.95 34.56 5.12
C SER A 84 -13.78 34.09 6.31
N VAL A 85 -13.13 33.89 7.46
CA VAL A 85 -13.80 33.62 8.72
C VAL A 85 -13.46 34.72 9.71
N ASP A 86 -14.48 35.29 10.34
CA ASP A 86 -14.28 36.33 11.36
C ASP A 86 -13.88 35.73 12.73
N GLY A 87 -13.52 36.60 13.69
CA GLY A 87 -13.14 36.17 15.04
C GLY A 87 -14.26 35.53 15.88
N LEU A 88 -15.49 35.44 15.34
CA LEU A 88 -16.64 34.76 15.94
C LEU A 88 -16.96 33.44 15.22
N GLY A 89 -16.19 33.07 14.18
CA GLY A 89 -16.44 31.86 13.38
C GLY A 89 -17.43 32.05 12.23
N ASN A 90 -17.89 33.28 11.96
CA ASN A 90 -18.82 33.49 10.84
C ASN A 90 -18.07 33.46 9.51
N VAL A 91 -18.54 32.60 8.61
CA VAL A 91 -17.98 32.46 7.26
C VAL A 91 -18.58 33.53 6.34
N SER A 92 -17.71 34.24 5.63
CA SER A 92 -18.07 35.16 4.54
C SER A 92 -17.51 34.64 3.22
N GLY A 93 -18.36 34.58 2.20
CA GLY A 93 -18.10 33.97 0.90
C GLY A 93 -19.33 33.19 0.44
N ASN A 94 -19.29 32.61 -0.76
CA ASN A 94 -20.43 31.84 -1.29
C ASN A 94 -20.16 30.34 -1.43
N PHE A 95 -18.88 29.94 -1.44
CA PHE A 95 -18.45 28.56 -1.60
C PHE A 95 -17.11 28.38 -0.89
N CYS A 96 -17.15 27.98 0.39
CA CYS A 96 -15.98 28.01 1.28
C CYS A 96 -15.77 26.68 1.97
N LEU A 97 -14.56 26.14 1.86
CA LEU A 97 -14.11 24.98 2.64
C LEU A 97 -13.35 25.47 3.88
N ILE A 98 -13.86 25.12 5.05
CA ILE A 98 -13.31 25.53 6.34
C ILE A 98 -12.77 24.29 7.06
N GLY A 99 -11.53 24.39 7.52
CA GLY A 99 -10.83 23.36 8.28
C GLY A 99 -10.76 23.68 9.77
N PRO A 100 -9.97 22.90 10.54
CA PRO A 100 -9.85 23.05 11.98
C PRO A 100 -9.37 24.45 12.37
N GLY A 101 -9.84 24.93 13.53
CA GLY A 101 -9.49 26.26 14.04
C GLY A 101 -10.02 27.43 13.19
N ASN A 102 -11.08 27.23 12.41
CA ASN A 102 -11.67 28.22 11.51
C ASN A 102 -10.72 28.68 10.39
N SER A 103 -9.85 27.78 9.94
CA SER A 103 -8.91 28.03 8.84
C SER A 103 -9.62 27.90 7.49
N VAL A 104 -9.40 28.87 6.59
CA VAL A 104 -9.90 28.77 5.21
C VAL A 104 -8.95 27.89 4.42
N VAL A 105 -9.49 26.82 3.82
CA VAL A 105 -8.73 25.94 2.93
C VAL A 105 -8.77 26.51 1.51
N SER A 106 -7.60 26.59 0.87
CA SER A 106 -7.53 27.06 -0.52
C SER A 106 -8.03 25.98 -1.46
N ILE A 107 -9.06 26.31 -2.26
CA ILE A 107 -9.67 25.42 -3.25
C ILE A 107 -9.79 26.12 -4.60
N ALA A 108 -9.74 25.36 -5.68
CA ALA A 108 -9.90 25.86 -7.06
C ALA A 108 -11.15 25.27 -7.74
N PRO A 109 -12.36 25.71 -7.35
CA PRO A 109 -13.60 25.17 -7.87
C PRO A 109 -13.88 25.57 -9.33
N SER A 110 -14.41 24.62 -10.10
CA SER A 110 -14.82 24.80 -11.49
C SER A 110 -16.32 24.55 -11.66
N VAL A 111 -16.96 25.33 -12.53
CA VAL A 111 -18.39 25.24 -12.81
C VAL A 111 -18.66 24.70 -14.21
N SER A 112 -19.39 23.59 -14.28
CA SER A 112 -19.90 23.01 -15.52
C SER A 112 -21.42 22.97 -15.50
N GLY A 113 -22.04 24.04 -16.00
CA GLY A 113 -23.50 24.18 -16.00
C GLY A 113 -24.08 24.19 -14.59
N ARG A 114 -24.69 23.06 -14.18
CA ARG A 114 -25.33 22.85 -12.86
C ARG A 114 -24.39 22.27 -11.79
N VAL A 115 -23.20 21.84 -12.17
CA VAL A 115 -22.24 21.15 -11.30
C VAL A 115 -21.11 22.09 -10.93
N VAL A 116 -20.78 22.15 -9.65
CA VAL A 116 -19.55 22.75 -9.12
C VAL A 116 -18.68 21.60 -8.61
N GLN A 117 -17.42 21.55 -9.03
CA GLN A 117 -16.47 20.51 -8.61
C GLN A 117 -15.11 21.08 -8.23
N PHE A 118 -14.39 20.42 -7.34
CA PHE A 118 -13.00 20.77 -6.98
C PHE A 118 -12.25 19.59 -6.37
N GLU A 119 -10.92 19.72 -6.33
CA GLU A 119 -9.98 18.87 -5.60
C GLU A 119 -9.02 19.77 -4.82
N THR A 120 -8.36 19.22 -3.81
CA THR A 120 -7.35 19.93 -3.03
C THR A 120 -6.40 18.93 -2.36
N ASP A 121 -5.12 19.28 -2.32
CA ASP A 121 -4.04 18.57 -1.62
C ASP A 121 -3.85 19.07 -0.17
N GLN A 122 -4.70 20.01 0.28
CA GLN A 122 -4.58 20.66 1.59
C GLN A 122 -5.36 19.94 2.70
N LEU A 123 -5.96 18.77 2.40
CA LEU A 123 -6.67 17.97 3.39
C LEU A 123 -5.67 17.23 4.29
N GLN A 124 -5.96 17.22 5.58
CA GLN A 124 -5.21 16.48 6.59
C GLN A 124 -5.97 15.23 6.98
N GLN A 125 -5.26 14.16 7.35
CA GLN A 125 -5.87 12.92 7.81
C GLN A 125 -6.66 13.12 9.12
N GLY A 126 -7.70 12.32 9.35
CA GLY A 126 -8.48 12.30 10.60
C GLY A 126 -9.09 13.65 11.00
N THR A 127 -9.35 14.54 10.04
CA THR A 127 -9.68 15.95 10.29
C THR A 127 -11.09 16.29 9.79
N ARG A 128 -11.83 17.07 10.59
CA ARG A 128 -13.17 17.53 10.23
C ARG A 128 -13.12 18.81 9.40
N TYR A 129 -13.91 18.83 8.33
CA TYR A 129 -14.08 19.97 7.44
C TYR A 129 -15.55 20.30 7.21
N GLU A 130 -15.81 21.57 6.90
CA GLU A 130 -17.13 22.12 6.66
C GLU A 130 -17.16 22.88 5.33
N LEU A 131 -18.08 22.52 4.43
CA LEU A 131 -18.31 23.18 3.15
C LEU A 131 -19.54 24.10 3.25
N TYR A 132 -19.32 25.40 3.20
CA TYR A 132 -20.36 26.43 3.20
C TYR A 132 -20.74 26.83 1.78
N VAL A 133 -22.03 26.74 1.45
CA VAL A 133 -22.56 27.10 0.12
C VAL A 133 -23.80 27.96 0.27
N THR A 134 -23.78 29.16 -0.34
CA THR A 134 -24.91 30.09 -0.27
C THR A 134 -25.74 30.09 -1.55
N GLY A 135 -27.00 30.57 -1.45
CA GLY A 135 -27.88 30.72 -2.61
C GLY A 135 -27.34 31.64 -3.71
N ALA A 136 -26.33 32.48 -3.42
CA ALA A 136 -25.72 33.35 -4.42
C ALA A 136 -25.07 32.58 -5.58
N VAL A 137 -24.61 31.34 -5.32
CA VAL A 137 -24.01 30.44 -6.34
C VAL A 137 -24.95 30.21 -7.52
N ILE A 138 -26.27 30.22 -7.31
CA ILE A 138 -27.30 30.02 -8.34
C ILE A 138 -28.15 31.28 -8.62
N GLY A 139 -27.68 32.44 -8.17
CA GLY A 139 -28.31 33.74 -8.37
C GLY A 139 -29.39 34.13 -7.35
N GLY A 140 -29.43 33.45 -6.20
CA GLY A 140 -30.35 33.71 -5.09
C GLY A 140 -31.73 33.03 -5.23
N GLY A 141 -32.57 33.17 -4.20
CA GLY A 141 -33.94 32.64 -4.19
C GLY A 141 -34.09 31.15 -3.86
N SER A 142 -33.03 30.51 -3.36
CA SER A 142 -33.03 29.10 -2.94
C SER A 142 -33.71 28.88 -1.61
N THR A 143 -34.31 27.69 -1.41
CA THR A 143 -34.99 27.31 -0.16
C THR A 143 -34.23 26.32 0.71
N ASN A 144 -33.13 25.73 0.23
CA ASN A 144 -32.35 24.70 0.95
C ASN A 144 -30.84 24.98 0.98
N LEU A 145 -30.44 26.24 0.85
CA LEU A 145 -29.06 26.67 1.06
C LEU A 145 -29.08 27.69 2.20
N SER A 146 -28.36 27.37 3.27
CA SER A 146 -28.21 28.27 4.41
C SER A 146 -27.21 29.38 4.08
N SER A 147 -27.36 30.53 4.74
CA SER A 147 -26.33 31.58 4.72
C SER A 147 -25.39 31.52 5.92
N SER A 148 -25.65 30.64 6.89
CA SER A 148 -24.92 30.59 8.17
C SER A 148 -24.51 29.19 8.62
N GLU A 149 -25.05 28.15 8.00
CA GLU A 149 -24.76 26.75 8.35
C GLU A 149 -23.98 26.10 7.21
N PRO A 150 -23.09 25.14 7.50
CA PRO A 150 -22.43 24.36 6.46
C PRO A 150 -23.47 23.54 5.69
N LEU A 151 -23.21 23.35 4.40
CA LEU A 151 -23.99 22.47 3.55
C LEU A 151 -23.58 21.00 3.77
N VAL A 152 -22.28 20.76 3.96
CA VAL A 152 -21.70 19.43 4.20
C VAL A 152 -20.66 19.56 5.30
N THR A 153 -20.74 18.69 6.29
CA THR A 153 -19.67 18.41 7.26
C THR A 153 -19.16 17.01 7.01
N PHE A 154 -17.83 16.81 6.99
CA PHE A 154 -17.25 15.48 6.79
C PHE A 154 -15.97 15.28 7.60
N LEU A 155 -15.61 14.02 7.83
CA LEU A 155 -14.36 13.60 8.47
C LEU A 155 -13.48 12.91 7.42
N THR A 156 -12.23 13.38 7.27
CA THR A 156 -11.27 12.74 6.38
C THR A 156 -10.76 11.42 6.96
N SER A 157 -10.35 10.50 6.07
CA SER A 157 -9.77 9.22 6.46
C SER A 157 -8.50 9.40 7.31
N GLN A 158 -8.27 8.47 8.23
CA GLN A 158 -7.03 8.36 9.00
C GLN A 158 -6.35 7.06 8.60
N THR A 159 -5.30 7.16 7.76
CA THR A 159 -4.63 6.01 7.16
C THR A 159 -3.41 5.55 7.93
N ASP A 160 -2.96 6.34 8.91
CA ASP A 160 -1.86 6.02 9.83
C ASP A 160 -2.36 6.01 11.30
N PRO A 161 -1.82 5.12 12.15
CA PRO A 161 -2.20 5.06 13.57
C PRO A 161 -1.65 6.27 14.35
N VAL A 162 -2.36 6.69 15.39
CA VAL A 162 -2.04 7.83 16.25
C VAL A 162 -1.48 7.34 17.58
N ILE A 163 -0.19 7.62 17.81
CA ILE A 163 0.49 7.15 19.02
C ILE A 163 -0.20 7.64 20.31
N ASN A 164 -0.30 6.74 21.30
CA ASN A 164 -0.96 6.95 22.59
C ASN A 164 -2.45 7.33 22.53
N VAL A 165 -3.12 7.10 21.39
CA VAL A 165 -4.56 7.29 21.24
C VAL A 165 -5.19 5.92 20.99
N ALA A 166 -6.24 5.61 21.74
CA ALA A 166 -6.97 4.37 21.55
C ALA A 166 -7.94 4.52 20.37
N PRO A 167 -8.04 3.52 19.46
CA PRO A 167 -9.00 3.57 18.38
C PRO A 167 -10.43 3.64 18.91
N THR A 168 -11.23 4.46 18.24
CA THR A 168 -12.64 4.68 18.59
C THR A 168 -13.54 4.44 17.38
N VAL A 169 -14.76 3.97 17.60
CA VAL A 169 -15.72 3.76 16.51
C VAL A 169 -16.22 5.11 16.01
N THR A 170 -16.11 5.37 14.71
CA THR A 170 -16.57 6.59 14.05
C THR A 170 -17.91 6.41 13.34
N ALA A 171 -18.19 5.20 12.83
CA ALA A 171 -19.45 4.87 12.18
C ALA A 171 -19.82 3.40 12.31
N ILE A 172 -21.12 3.11 12.31
CA ILE A 172 -21.68 1.75 12.15
C ILE A 172 -22.70 1.79 11.01
N ASN A 173 -22.49 1.01 9.95
CA ASN A 173 -23.30 1.00 8.73
C ASN A 173 -23.46 2.40 8.07
N GLY A 174 -22.47 3.29 8.28
CA GLY A 174 -22.49 4.67 7.81
C GLY A 174 -23.34 5.63 8.67
N GLU A 175 -23.82 5.17 9.83
CA GLU A 175 -24.50 5.99 10.83
C GLU A 175 -23.55 6.35 11.98
N ASP A 176 -23.84 7.45 12.67
CA ASP A 176 -23.18 7.80 13.93
C ASP A 176 -23.40 6.67 14.97
N PRO A 177 -22.35 6.17 15.66
CA PRO A 177 -22.47 5.05 16.59
C PRO A 177 -23.44 5.31 17.76
N ASP A 178 -23.70 6.57 18.11
CA ASP A 178 -24.66 6.92 19.17
C ASP A 178 -26.09 6.45 18.85
N VAL A 179 -26.42 6.28 17.56
CA VAL A 179 -27.69 5.69 17.10
C VAL A 179 -27.94 4.31 17.70
N TYR A 180 -26.89 3.51 17.87
CA TYR A 180 -26.95 2.15 18.38
C TYR A 180 -26.51 2.04 19.86
N SER A 181 -26.36 3.17 20.55
CA SER A 181 -25.89 3.19 21.94
C SER A 181 -26.92 2.58 22.89
N ALA A 182 -26.51 1.55 23.61
CA ALA A 182 -27.32 0.93 24.67
C ALA A 182 -27.35 1.76 25.98
N VAL A 183 -26.48 2.78 26.09
CA VAL A 183 -26.29 3.56 27.32
C VAL A 183 -27.01 4.91 27.27
N LEU A 184 -27.22 5.46 26.07
CA LEU A 184 -27.95 6.71 25.91
C LEU A 184 -29.45 6.51 26.24
N PRO A 185 -30.06 7.36 27.09
CA PRO A 185 -31.49 7.23 27.42
C PRO A 185 -32.43 7.46 26.23
N SER A 186 -31.97 8.19 25.21
CA SER A 186 -32.71 8.49 23.99
C SER A 186 -31.69 8.61 22.84
N PRO A 187 -31.29 7.50 22.22
CA PRO A 187 -30.42 7.50 21.05
C PRO A 187 -30.99 8.37 19.93
N PRO A 188 -30.12 9.01 19.11
CA PRO A 188 -30.54 9.68 17.89
C PRO A 188 -31.29 8.72 16.94
N THR A 189 -32.14 9.28 16.08
CA THR A 189 -32.80 8.47 15.03
C THR A 189 -31.80 8.22 13.90
N PRO A 190 -31.63 6.97 13.43
CA PRO A 190 -30.78 6.70 12.27
C PRO A 190 -31.29 7.42 11.03
N ARG A 191 -30.39 7.76 10.09
CA ARG A 191 -30.77 8.16 8.74
C ARG A 191 -31.42 6.98 8.00
N TYR A 192 -30.86 5.78 8.11
CA TYR A 192 -31.42 4.56 7.52
C TYR A 192 -31.62 3.43 8.55
N PRO A 193 -32.76 2.71 8.49
CA PRO A 193 -33.00 1.60 9.41
C PRO A 193 -32.02 0.46 9.15
N MET A 194 -31.57 -0.22 10.21
CA MET A 194 -30.87 -1.48 10.06
C MET A 194 -31.84 -2.54 9.54
N MET A 195 -31.52 -3.16 8.41
CA MET A 195 -32.34 -4.19 7.77
C MET A 195 -31.91 -5.60 8.22
N ASP A 196 -32.80 -6.58 8.09
CA ASP A 196 -32.51 -8.00 8.33
C ASP A 196 -31.37 -8.56 7.47
N PHE A 197 -31.21 -8.10 6.24
CA PHE A 197 -30.10 -8.47 5.35
C PHE A 197 -28.82 -7.63 5.54
N SER A 198 -28.71 -6.81 6.59
CA SER A 198 -27.55 -5.92 6.73
C SER A 198 -26.27 -6.68 7.10
N THR A 199 -25.22 -6.50 6.31
CA THR A 199 -23.84 -6.66 6.78
C THR A 199 -23.55 -5.61 7.87
N ILE A 200 -22.81 -5.99 8.91
CA ILE A 200 -22.39 -5.09 9.98
C ILE A 200 -21.03 -4.48 9.62
N ARG A 201 -21.00 -3.18 9.36
CA ARG A 201 -19.81 -2.42 8.98
C ARG A 201 -19.43 -1.46 10.09
N VAL A 202 -18.26 -1.63 10.68
CA VAL A 202 -17.74 -0.78 11.77
C VAL A 202 -16.50 -0.05 11.28
N GLU A 203 -16.53 1.27 11.36
CA GLU A 203 -15.41 2.15 11.00
C GLU A 203 -14.74 2.67 12.29
N PHE A 204 -13.41 2.69 12.31
CA PHE A 204 -12.61 3.21 13.41
C PHE A 204 -11.91 4.52 13.05
N SER A 205 -11.50 5.27 14.08
CA SER A 205 -10.79 6.55 13.96
C SER A 205 -9.37 6.44 13.40
N GLU A 206 -8.83 5.24 13.29
CA GLU A 206 -7.48 4.93 12.83
C GLU A 206 -7.33 3.44 12.47
N PRO A 207 -6.29 3.03 11.72
CA PRO A 207 -6.12 1.64 11.29
C PRO A 207 -5.88 0.66 12.44
N LEU A 208 -6.46 -0.53 12.32
CA LEU A 208 -6.33 -1.61 13.30
C LEU A 208 -5.17 -2.56 12.97
N ASP A 209 -4.62 -3.23 13.97
CA ASP A 209 -3.88 -4.47 13.75
C ASP A 209 -4.86 -5.60 13.45
N GLU A 210 -4.98 -5.94 12.16
CA GLU A 210 -5.88 -6.98 11.63
C GLU A 210 -5.74 -8.32 12.38
N LYS A 211 -4.55 -8.67 12.87
CA LYS A 211 -4.27 -9.90 13.65
C LYS A 211 -5.07 -10.00 14.93
N THR A 212 -5.46 -8.85 15.48
CA THR A 212 -6.09 -8.77 16.79
C THR A 212 -7.61 -8.85 16.70
N VAL A 213 -8.17 -8.60 15.52
CA VAL A 213 -9.61 -8.61 15.27
C VAL A 213 -10.05 -10.02 14.87
N ARG A 214 -10.47 -10.78 15.88
CA ARG A 214 -10.88 -12.19 15.71
C ARG A 214 -12.07 -12.54 16.59
N ILE A 215 -12.74 -13.64 16.23
CA ILE A 215 -13.84 -14.22 16.99
C ILE A 215 -13.30 -15.37 17.84
N ASP A 216 -13.32 -15.20 19.15
CA ASP A 216 -13.11 -16.30 20.10
C ASP A 216 -14.44 -16.98 20.41
N SER A 217 -14.70 -18.09 19.71
CA SER A 217 -15.92 -18.89 19.91
C SER A 217 -15.94 -19.64 21.26
N THR A 218 -14.81 -19.72 21.97
CA THR A 218 -14.71 -20.39 23.27
C THR A 218 -14.97 -19.45 24.44
N ASP A 219 -14.72 -18.15 24.26
CA ASP A 219 -15.01 -17.08 25.22
C ASP A 219 -15.64 -15.86 24.53
N VAL A 220 -16.88 -16.04 24.06
CA VAL A 220 -17.64 -15.01 23.30
C VAL A 220 -17.75 -13.68 24.07
N ALA A 221 -17.76 -13.70 25.41
CA ALA A 221 -17.88 -12.49 26.21
C ALA A 221 -16.63 -11.62 26.16
N ASN A 222 -15.44 -12.23 26.11
CA ASN A 222 -14.15 -11.54 26.06
C ASN A 222 -13.50 -11.58 24.66
N SER A 223 -14.16 -12.19 23.67
CA SER A 223 -13.73 -12.18 22.27
C SER A 223 -13.44 -10.76 21.80
N PRO A 224 -12.31 -10.49 21.10
CA PRO A 224 -11.99 -9.16 20.57
C PRO A 224 -13.14 -8.55 19.78
N PHE A 225 -13.70 -9.31 18.84
CA PHE A 225 -14.93 -8.99 18.12
C PHE A 225 -16.01 -10.03 18.44
N ALA A 226 -17.23 -9.60 18.77
CA ALA A 226 -18.37 -10.51 18.89
C ALA A 226 -19.67 -9.87 18.39
N PHE A 227 -20.40 -10.62 17.57
CA PHE A 227 -21.76 -10.28 17.18
C PHE A 227 -22.71 -11.40 17.62
N VAL A 228 -23.61 -11.10 18.54
CA VAL A 228 -24.47 -12.09 19.20
C VAL A 228 -25.94 -11.73 19.04
N SER A 229 -26.78 -12.74 18.84
CA SER A 229 -28.22 -12.63 19.05
C SER A 229 -28.54 -12.69 20.55
N VAL A 230 -29.50 -11.90 21.01
CA VAL A 230 -29.88 -11.78 22.42
C VAL A 230 -31.31 -12.28 22.61
N ASP A 231 -31.47 -13.35 23.40
CA ASP A 231 -32.78 -13.86 23.85
C ASP A 231 -32.83 -13.89 25.38
N GLY A 232 -33.39 -12.83 25.96
CA GLY A 232 -33.46 -12.61 27.41
C GLY A 232 -32.07 -12.41 28.03
N VAL A 233 -31.52 -13.47 28.62
CA VAL A 233 -30.16 -13.50 29.20
C VAL A 233 -29.20 -14.39 28.42
N THR A 234 -29.70 -15.06 27.37
CA THR A 234 -28.92 -15.98 26.54
C THR A 234 -28.38 -15.20 25.35
N GLU A 235 -27.09 -15.34 25.10
CA GLU A 235 -26.43 -14.77 23.93
C GLU A 235 -25.88 -15.90 23.07
N THR A 236 -26.20 -15.87 21.78
CA THR A 236 -25.74 -16.87 20.82
C THR A 236 -24.97 -16.18 19.71
N LEU A 237 -23.72 -16.59 19.49
CA LEU A 237 -22.88 -16.09 18.40
C LEU A 237 -23.58 -16.27 17.07
N VAL A 238 -23.60 -15.21 16.26
CA VAL A 238 -24.13 -15.23 14.89
C VAL A 238 -23.03 -15.77 13.98
N PRO A 239 -23.27 -16.84 13.20
CA PRO A 239 -22.35 -17.28 12.16
C PRO A 239 -22.26 -16.24 11.04
N GLY A 240 -21.06 -16.01 10.53
CA GLY A 240 -20.82 -15.03 9.49
C GLY A 240 -19.36 -14.96 9.09
N SER A 241 -19.13 -14.24 8.00
CA SER A 241 -17.82 -13.94 7.45
C SER A 241 -17.28 -12.65 8.06
N LEU A 242 -16.10 -12.70 8.68
CA LEU A 242 -15.41 -11.52 9.20
C LEU A 242 -14.31 -11.08 8.22
N MET A 243 -14.33 -9.80 7.85
CA MET A 243 -13.30 -9.14 7.07
C MET A 243 -12.82 -7.92 7.85
N VAL A 244 -11.50 -7.72 7.84
CA VAL A 244 -10.85 -6.60 8.52
C VAL A 244 -9.83 -6.05 7.55
N ARG A 245 -9.84 -4.73 7.35
CA ARG A 245 -8.84 -4.07 6.53
C ARG A 245 -8.67 -2.63 6.98
N LYS A 246 -7.43 -2.18 7.22
CA LYS A 246 -7.14 -0.80 7.68
C LYS A 246 -8.02 -0.45 8.91
N GLN A 247 -8.80 0.62 8.88
CA GLN A 247 -9.72 1.04 9.96
C GLN A 247 -11.12 0.40 9.90
N HIS A 248 -11.34 -0.59 9.04
CA HIS A 248 -12.67 -1.10 8.70
C HIS A 248 -12.85 -2.56 9.12
N ILE A 249 -13.97 -2.85 9.77
CA ILE A 249 -14.47 -4.21 10.00
C ILE A 249 -15.77 -4.39 9.23
N SER A 250 -15.89 -5.47 8.46
CA SER A 250 -17.15 -5.91 7.87
C SER A 250 -17.46 -7.32 8.35
N PHE A 251 -18.62 -7.52 8.95
CA PHE A 251 -19.14 -8.81 9.35
C PHE A 251 -20.43 -9.11 8.59
N ASP A 252 -20.39 -10.10 7.71
CA ASP A 252 -21.50 -10.51 6.85
C ASP A 252 -22.14 -11.79 7.41
N PRO A 253 -23.34 -11.73 8.00
CA PRO A 253 -24.02 -12.91 8.52
C PRO A 253 -24.26 -13.98 7.43
N ASP A 254 -24.12 -15.26 7.77
CA ASP A 254 -24.31 -16.35 6.81
C ASP A 254 -25.77 -16.45 6.31
N GLU A 255 -26.71 -15.97 7.13
CA GLU A 255 -28.15 -15.96 6.89
C GLU A 255 -28.72 -14.60 7.32
N ASP A 256 -29.82 -14.19 6.68
CA ASP A 256 -30.54 -12.96 7.04
C ASP A 256 -30.90 -12.97 8.55
N LEU A 257 -30.68 -11.83 9.21
CA LEU A 257 -30.96 -11.65 10.63
C LEU A 257 -32.47 -11.77 10.90
N THR A 258 -32.84 -12.16 12.12
CA THR A 258 -34.24 -12.28 12.51
C THR A 258 -34.84 -10.90 12.79
N PRO A 259 -35.86 -10.45 12.03
CA PRO A 259 -36.46 -9.14 12.25
C PRO A 259 -37.01 -8.94 13.67
N GLY A 260 -36.75 -7.77 14.25
CA GLY A 260 -37.21 -7.38 15.59
C GLY A 260 -36.52 -8.09 16.75
N ALA A 261 -35.60 -9.04 16.48
CA ALA A 261 -34.75 -9.60 17.52
C ALA A 261 -33.64 -8.60 17.90
N THR A 262 -33.17 -8.67 19.14
CA THR A 262 -32.06 -7.83 19.59
C THR A 262 -30.74 -8.53 19.26
N TYR A 263 -29.86 -7.79 18.62
CA TYR A 263 -28.47 -8.18 18.37
C TYR A 263 -27.53 -7.23 19.08
N ARG A 264 -26.34 -7.72 19.37
CA ARG A 264 -25.34 -7.01 20.15
C ARG A 264 -23.98 -7.16 19.53
N LEU A 265 -23.38 -6.02 19.21
CA LEU A 265 -22.01 -5.90 18.75
C LEU A 265 -21.13 -5.53 19.94
N ARG A 266 -20.07 -6.30 20.18
CA ARG A 266 -19.04 -6.02 21.17
C ARG A 266 -17.68 -5.89 20.52
N LEU A 267 -16.99 -4.83 20.93
CA LEU A 267 -15.61 -4.55 20.57
C LEU A 267 -14.85 -4.44 21.89
N ASN A 268 -13.94 -5.38 22.13
CA ASN A 268 -13.22 -5.51 23.39
C ASN A 268 -11.75 -5.05 23.26
N ALA A 269 -11.07 -4.85 24.39
CA ALA A 269 -9.67 -4.42 24.46
C ALA A 269 -8.66 -5.39 23.83
N GLY A 270 -9.11 -6.56 23.36
CA GLY A 270 -8.30 -7.46 22.56
C GLY A 270 -8.01 -6.93 21.15
N ILE A 271 -8.80 -5.97 20.64
CA ILE A 271 -8.52 -5.25 19.40
C ILE A 271 -7.51 -4.14 19.69
N THR A 272 -6.42 -4.09 18.92
CA THR A 272 -5.42 -3.00 18.99
C THR A 272 -5.23 -2.33 17.65
N ASP A 273 -4.64 -1.13 17.65
CA ASP A 273 -4.07 -0.52 16.46
C ASP A 273 -2.69 -1.12 16.12
N LEU A 274 -2.05 -0.56 15.08
CA LEU A 274 -0.71 -0.94 14.63
C LEU A 274 0.42 -0.50 15.59
N ASN A 275 0.14 0.39 16.55
CA ASN A 275 1.09 0.82 17.59
C ASN A 275 0.95 0.01 18.90
N GLY A 276 -0.12 -0.76 19.05
CA GLY A 276 -0.42 -1.65 20.17
C GLY A 276 -1.44 -1.08 21.18
N GLU A 277 -2.06 0.06 20.89
CA GLU A 277 -3.08 0.71 21.70
C GLU A 277 -4.41 -0.04 21.59
N SER A 278 -4.96 -0.46 22.73
CA SER A 278 -6.21 -1.21 22.79
C SER A 278 -7.45 -0.33 22.62
N VAL A 279 -8.43 -0.83 21.87
CA VAL A 279 -9.79 -0.27 21.83
C VAL A 279 -10.41 -0.27 23.24
N ASN A 280 -11.06 0.83 23.60
CA ASN A 280 -11.86 0.86 24.83
C ASN A 280 -13.10 -0.02 24.65
N PRO A 281 -13.36 -0.99 25.56
CA PRO A 281 -14.49 -1.89 25.41
C PRO A 281 -15.81 -1.13 25.23
N VAL A 282 -16.54 -1.44 24.17
CA VAL A 282 -17.80 -0.78 23.80
C VAL A 282 -18.80 -1.81 23.26
N GLU A 283 -20.08 -1.54 23.53
CA GLU A 283 -21.20 -2.40 23.15
C GLU A 283 -22.30 -1.57 22.49
N TYR A 284 -22.82 -2.08 21.37
CA TYR A 284 -23.92 -1.50 20.61
C TYR A 284 -25.07 -2.49 20.51
N GLU A 285 -26.30 -1.97 20.55
CA GLU A 285 -27.53 -2.76 20.40
C GLU A 285 -28.19 -2.46 19.05
N LEU A 286 -28.42 -3.52 18.28
CA LEU A 286 -28.89 -3.45 16.91
C LEU A 286 -30.19 -4.25 16.77
N VAL A 287 -31.20 -3.68 16.12
CA VAL A 287 -32.52 -4.32 15.92
C VAL A 287 -32.90 -4.24 14.44
N PRO A 288 -32.78 -5.34 13.68
CA PRO A 288 -33.10 -5.35 12.26
C PRO A 288 -34.60 -5.22 12.02
N VAL A 289 -34.95 -4.53 10.94
CA VAL A 289 -36.33 -4.36 10.46
C VAL A 289 -36.65 -5.39 9.38
N ASP A 290 -37.89 -5.87 9.38
CA ASP A 290 -38.40 -6.86 8.43
C ASP A 290 -38.43 -6.29 7.00
N SER A 291 -37.62 -6.87 6.11
CA SER A 291 -37.61 -6.49 4.69
C SER A 291 -38.80 -7.07 3.90
N ASN A 292 -39.48 -8.09 4.42
CA ASN A 292 -40.42 -8.92 3.66
C ASN A 292 -41.79 -9.07 4.35
N SER A 293 -42.35 -7.95 4.80
CA SER A 293 -43.68 -7.91 5.45
C SER A 293 -44.83 -8.42 4.56
N CYS A 294 -44.68 -8.35 3.23
CA CYS A 294 -45.65 -8.86 2.26
C CYS A 294 -45.57 -10.39 2.03
N GLY A 295 -44.51 -11.06 2.49
CA GLY A 295 -44.20 -12.45 2.12
C GLY A 295 -43.86 -12.62 0.63
N CYS A 296 -43.36 -11.58 -0.01
CA CYS A 296 -43.06 -11.50 -1.44
C CYS A 296 -41.61 -11.05 -1.68
N VAL A 297 -40.87 -11.74 -2.55
CA VAL A 297 -39.54 -11.30 -2.99
C VAL A 297 -39.71 -10.43 -4.21
N ILE A 298 -39.33 -9.15 -4.10
CA ILE A 298 -39.35 -8.20 -5.22
C ILE A 298 -37.95 -8.16 -5.81
N THR A 299 -37.77 -8.84 -6.93
CA THR A 299 -36.50 -8.82 -7.66
C THR A 299 -36.50 -7.70 -8.69
N GLN A 300 -35.49 -6.85 -8.63
CA GLN A 300 -35.18 -5.84 -9.63
C GLN A 300 -33.82 -6.14 -10.24
N ARG A 301 -33.73 -6.08 -11.56
CA ARG A 301 -32.49 -6.28 -12.29
C ARG A 301 -32.06 -5.00 -12.96
N PHE A 302 -30.76 -4.80 -13.02
CA PHE A 302 -30.15 -3.61 -13.55
C PHE A 302 -29.03 -3.98 -14.50
N ASN A 303 -28.98 -3.32 -15.65
CA ASN A 303 -27.81 -3.35 -16.51
C ASN A 303 -27.07 -2.02 -16.42
N THR A 304 -25.76 -2.04 -16.63
CA THR A 304 -24.98 -0.83 -16.87
C THR A 304 -25.57 -0.03 -18.04
N THR A 305 -25.72 1.28 -17.86
CA THR A 305 -26.29 2.18 -18.86
C THR A 305 -25.23 2.62 -19.86
N ALA A 306 -25.36 2.22 -21.13
CA ALA A 306 -24.44 2.61 -22.19
C ALA A 306 -22.98 2.31 -21.79
N ALA A 307 -22.67 1.03 -21.58
CA ALA A 307 -21.34 0.58 -21.13
C ALA A 307 -20.30 0.64 -22.25
N PHE A 308 -19.02 0.47 -21.90
CA PHE A 308 -17.94 0.43 -22.88
C PHE A 308 -18.19 -0.66 -23.93
N GLY A 309 -18.09 -0.30 -25.21
CA GLY A 309 -18.39 -1.19 -26.34
C GLY A 309 -19.86 -1.16 -26.80
N GLU A 310 -20.76 -0.51 -26.07
CA GLU A 310 -22.16 -0.33 -26.47
C GLU A 310 -22.42 0.95 -27.28
N ALA A 311 -23.53 0.96 -28.02
CA ALA A 311 -23.96 2.15 -28.73
C ALA A 311 -24.48 3.23 -27.75
N GLY A 312 -23.82 4.39 -27.71
CA GLY A 312 -24.19 5.50 -26.83
C GLY A 312 -23.15 5.84 -25.77
N PHE A 313 -22.11 5.02 -25.61
CA PHE A 313 -20.95 5.33 -24.77
C PHE A 313 -20.00 6.33 -25.48
N PRO A 314 -19.45 7.34 -24.77
CA PRO A 314 -19.76 7.70 -23.40
C PRO A 314 -21.03 8.56 -23.30
N GLN A 315 -21.91 8.21 -22.37
CA GLN A 315 -23.01 9.08 -21.93
C GLN A 315 -22.54 9.91 -20.73
N THR A 316 -23.02 11.14 -20.57
CA THR A 316 -22.61 12.02 -19.46
C THR A 316 -23.56 11.94 -18.26
N SER A 317 -23.01 11.86 -17.06
CA SER A 317 -23.75 11.94 -15.79
C SER A 317 -24.35 13.32 -15.58
N ARG A 318 -25.58 13.36 -15.06
CA ARG A 318 -26.28 14.60 -14.70
C ARG A 318 -25.78 15.20 -13.39
N ILE A 319 -25.16 14.39 -12.52
CA ILE A 319 -24.73 14.80 -11.19
C ILE A 319 -23.24 15.17 -11.11
N THR A 320 -22.41 14.73 -12.07
CA THR A 320 -20.98 15.12 -12.14
C THR A 320 -20.60 15.85 -13.42
N GLY A 321 -21.37 15.70 -14.50
CA GLY A 321 -20.97 16.19 -15.83
C GLY A 321 -19.87 15.37 -16.50
N ARG A 322 -19.55 14.18 -15.97
CA ARG A 322 -18.50 13.27 -16.46
C ARG A 322 -19.07 12.04 -17.17
N PRO A 323 -18.28 11.29 -17.96
CA PRO A 323 -18.74 10.03 -18.53
C PRO A 323 -19.29 9.06 -17.47
N LEU A 324 -20.44 8.45 -17.74
CA LEU A 324 -20.99 7.33 -16.98
C LEU A 324 -20.18 6.08 -17.30
N ASN A 325 -20.10 5.19 -16.31
CA ASN A 325 -19.42 3.89 -16.41
C ASN A 325 -17.94 4.02 -16.78
N ALA A 326 -17.33 5.12 -16.32
CA ALA A 326 -15.90 5.39 -16.42
C ALA A 326 -15.33 5.61 -15.01
N ILE A 327 -14.07 5.22 -14.85
CA ILE A 327 -13.26 5.42 -13.67
C ILE A 327 -11.96 6.05 -14.18
N ASP A 328 -11.75 7.31 -13.84
CA ASP A 328 -10.46 7.97 -14.04
C ASP A 328 -9.59 7.77 -12.81
N LEU A 329 -8.34 7.40 -13.05
CA LEU A 329 -7.31 7.34 -12.04
C LEU A 329 -6.07 8.07 -12.54
N TYR A 330 -5.40 8.75 -11.63
CA TYR A 330 -4.11 9.37 -11.88
C TYR A 330 -3.17 9.06 -10.74
N SER A 331 -1.95 8.71 -11.09
CA SER A 331 -0.84 8.56 -10.16
C SER A 331 0.46 8.94 -10.87
N PRO A 332 1.46 9.47 -10.16
CA PRO A 332 2.78 9.69 -10.76
C PRO A 332 3.38 8.42 -11.38
N LEU A 333 3.17 7.27 -10.74
CA LEU A 333 3.74 6.00 -11.16
C LEU A 333 3.15 5.48 -12.48
N ILE A 334 1.85 5.72 -12.73
CA ILE A 334 1.13 5.14 -13.88
C ILE A 334 0.61 6.17 -14.88
N GLY A 335 0.71 7.46 -14.57
CA GLY A 335 0.09 8.55 -15.33
C GLY A 335 -1.44 8.59 -15.23
N SER A 336 -2.07 9.28 -16.19
CA SER A 336 -3.52 9.38 -16.27
C SER A 336 -4.08 8.20 -17.05
N ASN A 337 -5.01 7.47 -16.45
CA ASN A 337 -5.66 6.33 -17.07
C ASN A 337 -7.18 6.40 -16.87
N ASP A 338 -7.92 5.97 -17.90
CA ASP A 338 -9.37 5.82 -17.87
C ASP A 338 -9.71 4.34 -18.09
N ILE A 339 -10.26 3.69 -17.06
CA ILE A 339 -10.83 2.35 -17.18
C ILE A 339 -12.36 2.45 -17.20
N ASN A 340 -13.02 1.54 -17.90
CA ASN A 340 -14.44 1.66 -18.21
C ASN A 340 -15.18 0.38 -17.85
N LEU A 341 -16.39 0.52 -17.30
CA LEU A 341 -17.23 -0.63 -17.01
C LEU A 341 -17.81 -1.17 -18.31
N ARG A 342 -17.85 -2.50 -18.39
CA ARG A 342 -18.47 -3.28 -19.45
C ARG A 342 -19.91 -3.64 -19.10
N ASP A 343 -20.63 -4.17 -20.08
CA ASP A 343 -22.02 -4.59 -19.86
C ASP A 343 -22.10 -5.65 -18.75
N THR A 344 -22.78 -5.32 -17.67
CA THR A 344 -22.96 -6.19 -16.51
C THR A 344 -24.38 -6.11 -16.01
N THR A 345 -24.96 -7.26 -15.66
CA THR A 345 -26.29 -7.36 -15.05
C THR A 345 -26.18 -7.63 -13.55
N LEU A 346 -26.77 -6.74 -12.75
CA LEU A 346 -26.92 -6.89 -11.30
C LEU A 346 -28.35 -7.28 -10.95
N GLU A 347 -28.51 -8.14 -9.95
CA GLU A 347 -29.81 -8.48 -9.38
C GLU A 347 -29.90 -7.97 -7.94
N ALA A 348 -30.89 -7.12 -7.68
CA ALA A 348 -31.21 -6.58 -6.37
C ALA A 348 -32.55 -7.14 -5.88
N ARG A 349 -32.64 -7.41 -4.58
CA ARG A 349 -33.89 -7.72 -3.89
C ARG A 349 -34.35 -6.48 -3.12
N LEU A 350 -35.51 -5.96 -3.48
CA LEU A 350 -36.11 -4.80 -2.81
C LEU A 350 -36.93 -5.28 -1.61
N ALA A 351 -36.85 -4.54 -0.50
CA ALA A 351 -37.77 -4.68 0.62
C ALA A 351 -39.19 -4.20 0.24
N ASP A 352 -40.20 -4.60 1.00
CA ASP A 352 -41.61 -4.21 0.78
C ASP A 352 -41.78 -2.67 0.84
N PRO A 353 -41.96 -1.97 -0.29
CA PRO A 353 -42.02 -0.50 -0.29
C PRO A 353 -43.20 0.07 0.50
N SER A 354 -44.23 -0.75 0.73
CA SER A 354 -45.40 -0.34 1.50
C SER A 354 -45.14 -0.22 3.00
N ALA A 355 -44.10 -0.87 3.51
CA ALA A 355 -43.72 -0.85 4.93
C ALA A 355 -42.87 0.37 5.32
N PHE A 356 -42.21 1.04 4.37
CA PHE A 356 -41.17 2.04 4.65
C PHE A 356 -41.56 3.49 4.24
N GLY A 357 -42.83 3.76 3.92
CA GLY A 357 -43.35 5.13 3.80
C GLY A 357 -42.71 6.00 2.71
N GLY A 358 -42.02 5.40 1.74
CA GLY A 358 -41.34 6.08 0.63
C GLY A 358 -39.85 5.73 0.50
N LEU A 359 -39.22 5.25 1.58
CA LEU A 359 -37.90 4.63 1.54
C LEU A 359 -38.00 3.24 0.89
N ILE A 360 -37.02 2.86 0.08
CA ILE A 360 -36.92 1.53 -0.53
C ILE A 360 -35.53 0.97 -0.19
N PRO A 361 -35.42 0.18 0.89
CA PRO A 361 -34.23 -0.62 1.16
C PRO A 361 -34.09 -1.74 0.13
N PHE A 362 -32.86 -2.13 -0.20
CA PHE A 362 -32.58 -3.26 -1.06
C PHE A 362 -31.21 -3.88 -0.79
N VAL A 363 -31.03 -5.11 -1.25
CA VAL A 363 -29.78 -5.85 -1.16
C VAL A 363 -29.36 -6.41 -2.51
N ILE A 364 -28.07 -6.29 -2.85
CA ILE A 364 -27.42 -7.10 -3.89
C ILE A 364 -26.57 -8.12 -3.14
N ARG A 365 -26.76 -9.40 -3.42
CA ARG A 365 -26.07 -10.45 -2.68
C ARG A 365 -24.59 -10.52 -3.03
N LYS A 366 -23.77 -10.89 -2.05
CA LYS A 366 -22.36 -11.30 -2.19
C LYS A 366 -22.19 -12.21 -3.41
N GLY A 367 -21.09 -12.01 -4.13
CA GLY A 367 -20.74 -12.78 -5.34
C GLY A 367 -21.18 -12.14 -6.66
N ALA A 368 -22.03 -11.10 -6.63
CA ALA A 368 -22.19 -10.24 -7.80
C ALA A 368 -20.85 -9.52 -8.11
N TYR A 369 -20.65 -9.08 -9.35
CA TYR A 369 -19.42 -8.40 -9.76
C TYR A 369 -19.71 -7.30 -10.78
N LEU A 370 -18.72 -6.45 -11.04
CA LEU A 370 -18.66 -5.49 -12.15
C LEU A 370 -17.46 -5.85 -13.03
N ASP A 371 -17.66 -5.92 -14.34
CA ASP A 371 -16.59 -6.13 -15.32
C ASP A 371 -16.03 -4.79 -15.80
N ILE A 372 -14.71 -4.64 -15.78
CA ILE A 372 -14.00 -3.39 -16.03
C ILE A 372 -12.89 -3.67 -17.05
N THR A 373 -12.69 -2.76 -18.00
CA THR A 373 -11.57 -2.85 -18.95
C THR A 373 -10.24 -2.85 -18.22
N GLY A 374 -9.27 -3.57 -18.77
CA GLY A 374 -7.91 -3.58 -18.24
C GLY A 374 -7.17 -2.24 -18.27
N LEU A 375 -6.07 -2.24 -17.52
CA LEU A 375 -5.09 -1.18 -17.41
C LEU A 375 -3.77 -1.66 -18.03
N ASP A 376 -3.24 -0.87 -18.96
CA ASP A 376 -1.87 -1.01 -19.45
C ASP A 376 -0.99 -0.10 -18.61
N LEU A 377 -0.09 -0.67 -17.83
CA LEU A 377 0.75 0.10 -16.92
C LEU A 377 1.98 0.62 -17.67
N ALA A 378 2.14 1.94 -17.67
CA ALA A 378 3.35 2.62 -18.09
C ALA A 378 3.98 3.31 -16.88
N LEU A 379 5.27 3.07 -16.64
CA LEU A 379 6.03 3.79 -15.61
C LEU A 379 6.06 5.27 -15.98
N GLY A 380 5.74 6.12 -15.01
CA GLY A 380 5.58 7.56 -15.24
C GLY A 380 4.41 7.91 -16.17
N GLY A 381 3.59 6.94 -16.60
CA GLY A 381 2.59 7.13 -17.66
C GLY A 381 3.12 7.20 -19.08
N GLU A 382 4.44 7.07 -19.28
CA GLU A 382 5.09 7.29 -20.59
C GLU A 382 5.95 6.10 -21.03
N VAL A 383 6.68 5.45 -20.11
CA VAL A 383 7.56 4.30 -20.44
C VAL A 383 6.78 3.00 -20.20
N PRO A 384 6.47 2.20 -21.24
CA PRO A 384 5.72 0.95 -21.07
C PRO A 384 6.38 0.03 -20.04
N ALA A 385 5.65 -0.35 -18.99
CA ALA A 385 6.14 -1.30 -17.98
C ALA A 385 6.04 -2.75 -18.48
N ASN A 386 5.38 -2.96 -19.62
CA ASN A 386 4.97 -4.27 -20.15
C ASN A 386 4.22 -5.12 -19.11
N LEU A 387 3.46 -4.43 -18.25
CA LEU A 387 2.60 -5.01 -17.24
C LEU A 387 1.17 -4.67 -17.62
N GLN A 388 0.40 -5.69 -17.96
CA GLN A 388 -1.00 -5.56 -18.35
C GLN A 388 -1.85 -6.28 -17.32
N THR A 389 -3.02 -5.75 -16.99
CA THR A 389 -3.97 -6.44 -16.10
C THR A 389 -4.90 -7.38 -16.87
N GLY A 390 -5.03 -7.19 -18.18
CA GLY A 390 -6.23 -7.67 -18.87
C GLY A 390 -7.50 -7.14 -18.18
N ASP A 391 -8.66 -7.71 -18.48
CA ASP A 391 -9.91 -7.26 -17.84
C ASP A 391 -9.83 -7.41 -16.31
N ILE A 392 -10.44 -6.45 -15.61
CA ILE A 392 -10.47 -6.33 -14.15
C ILE A 392 -11.89 -6.65 -13.67
N THR A 393 -12.00 -7.51 -12.67
CA THR A 393 -13.28 -7.84 -12.02
C THR A 393 -13.34 -7.16 -10.67
N ALA A 394 -14.42 -6.42 -10.40
CA ALA A 394 -14.73 -5.87 -9.09
C ALA A 394 -15.87 -6.67 -8.44
N SER A 395 -15.54 -7.61 -7.57
CA SER A 395 -16.48 -8.53 -6.92
C SER A 395 -17.00 -7.96 -5.61
N PHE A 396 -18.32 -8.02 -5.39
CA PHE A 396 -18.94 -7.71 -4.10
C PHE A 396 -18.67 -8.87 -3.13
N ILE A 397 -17.76 -8.67 -2.17
CA ILE A 397 -17.31 -9.68 -1.21
C ILE A 397 -18.19 -9.80 0.03
N THR A 398 -19.13 -8.87 0.18
CA THR A 398 -20.18 -8.83 1.21
C THR A 398 -21.49 -8.40 0.55
N ASP A 399 -22.63 -8.64 1.19
CA ASP A 399 -23.91 -8.09 0.74
C ASP A 399 -23.87 -6.55 0.61
N VAL A 400 -24.30 -6.03 -0.54
CA VAL A 400 -24.48 -4.58 -0.78
C VAL A 400 -25.75 -4.15 -0.10
N THR A 401 -25.66 -3.21 0.83
CA THR A 401 -26.84 -2.60 1.44
C THR A 401 -27.15 -1.28 0.74
N GLY A 402 -28.35 -1.17 0.17
CA GLY A 402 -28.78 -0.01 -0.60
C GLY A 402 -30.08 0.60 -0.11
N TYR A 403 -30.20 1.92 -0.26
CA TYR A 403 -31.41 2.68 0.05
C TYR A 403 -31.72 3.65 -1.08
N MET A 404 -32.97 3.63 -1.56
CA MET A 404 -33.54 4.71 -2.37
C MET A 404 -34.51 5.52 -1.51
N ASP A 405 -34.24 6.79 -1.30
CA ASP A 405 -35.02 7.66 -0.42
C ASP A 405 -35.33 9.02 -1.05
N ARG A 406 -36.16 9.82 -0.38
CA ARG A 406 -36.37 11.22 -0.73
C ARG A 406 -35.07 12.01 -0.60
N ASN A 407 -34.96 13.06 -1.41
CA ASN A 407 -33.79 13.91 -1.43
C ASN A 407 -33.52 14.56 -0.05
N PRO A 408 -32.34 14.34 0.57
CA PRO A 408 -32.06 14.81 1.92
C PRO A 408 -31.99 16.33 2.05
N TYR A 409 -31.74 17.06 0.95
CA TYR A 409 -31.71 18.52 0.95
C TYR A 409 -33.11 19.14 0.84
N ARG A 410 -34.18 18.35 0.89
CA ARG A 410 -35.56 18.82 0.84
C ARG A 410 -36.32 18.32 2.07
N PRO A 411 -37.32 19.07 2.57
CA PRO A 411 -38.21 18.55 3.60
C PRO A 411 -38.79 17.21 3.14
N TYR A 412 -38.85 16.23 4.03
CA TYR A 412 -39.32 14.88 3.69
C TYR A 412 -40.72 14.89 3.06
N SER A 413 -41.57 15.89 3.34
CA SER A 413 -42.90 16.03 2.71
C SER A 413 -42.88 16.42 1.21
N THR A 414 -41.74 16.81 0.66
CA THR A 414 -41.59 17.28 -0.73
C THR A 414 -41.87 16.14 -1.70
N GLN A 415 -42.57 16.43 -2.80
CA GLN A 415 -42.79 15.45 -3.86
C GLN A 415 -41.52 15.24 -4.68
N VAL A 416 -41.31 14.01 -5.14
CA VAL A 416 -40.20 13.65 -6.02
C VAL A 416 -40.31 14.45 -7.32
N ASP A 417 -39.18 15.00 -7.76
CA ASP A 417 -39.04 15.76 -9.00
C ASP A 417 -37.64 15.54 -9.58
N ASP A 418 -37.55 15.04 -10.81
CA ASP A 418 -36.30 14.62 -11.45
C ASP A 418 -35.25 15.74 -11.64
N ASP A 419 -35.64 17.01 -11.55
CA ASP A 419 -34.74 18.16 -11.71
C ASP A 419 -34.47 18.89 -10.39
N LYS A 420 -35.42 18.89 -9.45
CA LYS A 420 -35.38 19.73 -8.23
C LYS A 420 -35.35 18.97 -6.92
N SER A 421 -35.79 17.71 -6.93
CA SER A 421 -35.82 16.82 -5.77
C SER A 421 -35.77 15.35 -6.23
N PRO A 422 -34.70 14.94 -6.94
CA PRO A 422 -34.59 13.57 -7.45
C PRO A 422 -34.50 12.59 -6.29
N VAL A 423 -34.88 11.33 -6.52
CA VAL A 423 -34.71 10.25 -5.54
C VAL A 423 -33.22 10.15 -5.22
N PHE A 424 -32.87 10.08 -3.94
CA PHE A 424 -31.51 9.93 -3.46
C PHE A 424 -31.17 8.46 -3.33
N VAL A 425 -29.96 8.08 -3.71
CA VAL A 425 -29.46 6.71 -3.61
C VAL A 425 -28.24 6.69 -2.71
N TYR A 426 -28.24 5.77 -1.75
CA TYR A 426 -27.11 5.48 -0.88
C TYR A 426 -26.82 3.99 -0.94
N LEU A 427 -25.56 3.64 -1.20
CA LEU A 427 -25.07 2.27 -1.26
C LEU A 427 -23.86 2.16 -0.32
N ILE A 428 -23.79 1.07 0.44
CA ILE A 428 -22.60 0.70 1.20
C ILE A 428 -22.24 -0.75 0.93
N PHE A 429 -20.98 -0.98 0.56
CA PHE A 429 -20.49 -2.31 0.17
C PHE A 429 -18.96 -2.40 0.26
N ASP A 430 -18.45 -3.62 0.12
CA ASP A 430 -17.04 -3.95 0.08
C ASP A 430 -16.72 -4.61 -1.28
N LEU A 431 -15.60 -4.22 -1.90
CA LEU A 431 -15.16 -4.79 -3.18
C LEU A 431 -13.83 -5.52 -3.03
N ALA A 432 -13.67 -6.60 -3.79
CA ALA A 432 -12.36 -7.13 -4.16
C ALA A 432 -12.12 -6.88 -5.64
N LEU A 433 -11.01 -6.24 -5.96
CA LEU A 433 -10.51 -6.10 -7.33
C LEU A 433 -9.59 -7.28 -7.65
N THR A 434 -9.77 -7.87 -8.83
CA THR A 434 -8.89 -8.91 -9.38
C THR A 434 -8.67 -8.67 -10.88
N SER A 435 -7.56 -9.17 -11.40
CA SER A 435 -7.14 -8.98 -12.79
C SER A 435 -6.98 -10.33 -13.47
N SER A 436 -7.35 -10.40 -14.75
CA SER A 436 -7.30 -11.64 -15.53
C SER A 436 -5.86 -12.08 -15.88
N ASP A 437 -4.92 -11.13 -15.99
CA ASP A 437 -3.49 -11.45 -16.13
C ASP A 437 -2.87 -11.76 -14.75
N PRO A 438 -2.13 -12.87 -14.57
CA PRO A 438 -1.53 -13.23 -13.28
C PRO A 438 -0.57 -12.18 -12.70
N ASN A 439 0.28 -11.54 -13.52
CA ASN A 439 1.23 -10.53 -13.06
C ASN A 439 0.51 -9.23 -12.75
N GLY A 440 -0.42 -8.82 -13.62
CA GLY A 440 -1.30 -7.70 -13.35
C GLY A 440 -2.16 -7.91 -12.11
N ASN A 441 -2.57 -9.16 -11.84
CA ASN A 441 -3.32 -9.52 -10.64
C ASN A 441 -2.46 -9.38 -9.40
N ALA A 442 -1.24 -9.92 -9.39
CA ALA A 442 -0.33 -9.79 -8.25
C ALA A 442 -0.04 -8.33 -7.86
N VAL A 443 -0.12 -7.42 -8.84
CA VAL A 443 0.09 -5.98 -8.65
C VAL A 443 -1.16 -5.21 -8.23
N LEU A 444 -2.31 -5.47 -8.86
CA LEU A 444 -3.51 -4.65 -8.71
C LEU A 444 -4.53 -5.22 -7.73
N ASN A 445 -4.56 -6.55 -7.53
CA ASN A 445 -5.61 -7.19 -6.75
C ASN A 445 -5.69 -6.58 -5.37
N GLN A 446 -6.86 -6.22 -4.85
CA GLN A 446 -6.98 -5.60 -3.53
C GLN A 446 -8.41 -5.60 -2.99
N THR A 447 -8.55 -5.51 -1.67
CA THR A 447 -9.82 -5.22 -1.00
C THR A 447 -9.99 -3.71 -0.83
N ILE A 448 -11.13 -3.18 -1.28
CA ILE A 448 -11.56 -1.81 -1.02
C ILE A 448 -12.79 -1.87 -0.09
N PRO A 449 -12.60 -1.68 1.22
CA PRO A 449 -13.68 -1.77 2.19
C PRO A 449 -14.57 -0.52 2.22
N HIS A 450 -15.78 -0.67 2.75
CA HIS A 450 -16.68 0.40 3.19
C HIS A 450 -16.94 1.48 2.14
N ILE A 451 -17.08 1.08 0.89
CA ILE A 451 -17.42 1.97 -0.21
C ILE A 451 -18.83 2.53 0.01
N GLN A 452 -18.91 3.80 0.41
CA GLN A 452 -20.17 4.54 0.48
C GLN A 452 -20.39 5.30 -0.84
N ALA A 453 -21.11 4.68 -1.78
CA ALA A 453 -21.46 5.30 -3.06
C ALA A 453 -22.80 6.02 -2.95
N THR A 454 -22.86 7.26 -3.43
CA THR A 454 -24.04 8.11 -3.31
C THR A 454 -24.47 8.64 -4.65
N GLY A 455 -25.77 8.88 -4.83
CA GLY A 455 -26.30 9.11 -6.16
C GLY A 455 -27.72 9.61 -6.21
N THR A 456 -28.27 9.61 -7.42
CA THR A 456 -29.67 9.93 -7.66
C THR A 456 -30.33 8.92 -8.59
N ALA A 457 -31.63 8.75 -8.43
CA ALA A 457 -32.45 7.93 -9.29
C ALA A 457 -33.58 8.74 -9.94
N ARG A 458 -33.95 8.34 -11.15
CA ARG A 458 -35.04 8.94 -11.94
C ARG A 458 -35.76 7.88 -12.76
N ILE A 459 -36.99 8.18 -13.16
CA ILE A 459 -37.77 7.31 -14.04
C ILE A 459 -38.01 8.04 -15.35
N SER A 460 -37.54 7.47 -16.46
CA SER A 460 -37.80 7.97 -17.82
C SER A 460 -38.31 6.84 -18.68
N ASP A 461 -39.41 7.07 -19.39
CA ASP A 461 -40.01 6.09 -20.31
C ASP A 461 -40.27 4.70 -19.68
N GLY A 462 -40.60 4.68 -18.38
CA GLY A 462 -40.85 3.45 -17.62
C GLY A 462 -39.59 2.70 -17.17
N THR A 463 -38.40 3.25 -17.43
CA THR A 463 -37.11 2.70 -17.01
C THR A 463 -36.57 3.52 -15.83
N LEU A 464 -36.17 2.83 -14.77
CA LEU A 464 -35.49 3.43 -13.62
C LEU A 464 -34.01 3.55 -13.95
N TYR A 465 -33.47 4.76 -13.88
CA TYR A 465 -32.04 5.06 -14.04
C TYR A 465 -31.47 5.47 -12.70
N ILE A 466 -30.31 4.92 -12.34
CA ILE A 466 -29.56 5.27 -11.14
C ILE A 466 -28.16 5.69 -11.58
N GLU A 467 -27.72 6.85 -11.10
CA GLU A 467 -26.35 7.32 -11.25
C GLU A 467 -25.77 7.48 -9.84
N SER A 468 -24.59 6.91 -9.58
CA SER A 468 -23.90 7.04 -8.29
C SER A 468 -22.42 7.32 -8.49
N VAL A 469 -21.80 7.90 -7.47
CA VAL A 469 -20.40 8.34 -7.51
C VAL A 469 -19.68 7.95 -6.23
N ARG A 470 -18.39 7.67 -6.38
CA ARG A 470 -17.46 7.45 -5.28
C ARG A 470 -16.03 7.71 -5.77
N THR A 471 -15.22 8.35 -4.95
CA THR A 471 -13.75 8.26 -5.05
C THR A 471 -13.28 7.04 -4.27
N LEU A 472 -12.62 6.12 -4.96
CA LEU A 472 -11.94 4.97 -4.40
C LEU A 472 -10.46 5.33 -4.22
N GLU A 473 -9.80 4.75 -3.23
CA GLU A 473 -8.34 4.85 -3.08
C GLU A 473 -7.75 3.51 -3.51
N MET A 474 -7.05 3.50 -4.65
CA MET A 474 -6.42 2.30 -5.18
C MET A 474 -4.96 2.25 -4.76
N ASP A 475 -4.57 1.19 -4.07
CA ASP A 475 -3.17 0.88 -3.82
C ASP A 475 -2.58 0.33 -5.13
N LEU A 476 -1.60 1.03 -5.70
CA LEU A 476 -0.94 0.67 -6.95
C LEU A 476 0.48 0.22 -6.68
N LEU A 477 0.81 -0.99 -7.15
CA LEU A 477 2.17 -1.53 -7.06
C LEU A 477 2.73 -1.56 -5.63
N GLY A 478 1.89 -1.51 -4.58
CA GLY A 478 2.32 -1.41 -3.17
C GLY A 478 3.18 -0.19 -2.83
N LEU A 479 3.24 0.80 -3.73
CA LEU A 479 4.22 1.89 -3.70
C LEU A 479 3.57 3.26 -3.80
N ASP A 480 2.44 3.35 -4.49
CA ASP A 480 1.71 4.58 -4.75
C ASP A 480 0.22 4.37 -4.45
N ARG A 481 -0.51 5.45 -4.17
CA ARG A 481 -1.96 5.44 -3.98
C ARG A 481 -2.62 6.38 -4.97
N ALA A 482 -3.52 5.86 -5.79
CA ALA A 482 -4.23 6.65 -6.78
C ALA A 482 -5.69 6.86 -6.38
N PRO A 483 -6.18 8.11 -6.29
CA PRO A 483 -7.61 8.34 -6.25
C PRO A 483 -8.23 7.92 -7.60
N ALA A 484 -9.21 7.04 -7.53
CA ALA A 484 -9.96 6.54 -8.69
C ALA A 484 -11.42 7.00 -8.57
N HIS A 485 -11.85 7.93 -9.43
CA HIS A 485 -13.19 8.50 -9.33
C HIS A 485 -14.19 7.73 -10.19
N MET A 486 -14.98 6.90 -9.54
CA MET A 486 -16.01 6.09 -10.18
C MET A 486 -17.29 6.88 -10.37
N VAL A 487 -17.83 6.82 -11.59
CA VAL A 487 -19.19 7.27 -11.91
C VAL A 487 -19.99 6.09 -12.47
N LEU A 488 -20.82 5.47 -11.65
CA LEU A 488 -21.63 4.31 -12.03
C LEU A 488 -23.00 4.73 -12.53
N GLY A 489 -23.39 4.25 -13.71
CA GLY A 489 -24.74 4.43 -14.26
C GLY A 489 -25.39 3.09 -14.57
N ILE A 490 -26.52 2.80 -13.93
CA ILE A 490 -27.30 1.57 -14.15
C ILE A 490 -28.77 1.88 -14.47
N GLN A 491 -29.41 1.01 -15.24
CA GLN A 491 -30.81 1.13 -15.62
C GLN A 491 -31.56 -0.18 -15.39
N SER A 492 -32.84 -0.11 -15.02
CA SER A 492 -33.67 -1.29 -14.82
C SER A 492 -33.86 -2.08 -16.12
N ASP A 493 -33.58 -3.38 -16.08
CA ASP A 493 -33.95 -4.33 -17.13
C ASP A 493 -34.49 -5.61 -16.50
N LEU A 494 -35.80 -5.84 -16.61
CA LEU A 494 -36.45 -6.99 -15.99
C LEU A 494 -36.20 -8.32 -16.73
N VAL A 495 -35.66 -8.27 -17.95
CA VAL A 495 -35.48 -9.46 -18.79
C VAL A 495 -34.06 -10.01 -18.70
N SER A 496 -33.07 -9.13 -18.51
CA SER A 496 -31.67 -9.54 -18.36
C SER A 496 -31.49 -10.50 -17.17
N LEU A 497 -30.45 -11.34 -17.22
CA LEU A 497 -30.08 -12.26 -16.15
C LEU A 497 -28.60 -12.06 -15.83
N PRO A 498 -28.21 -12.00 -14.54
CA PRO A 498 -26.80 -12.06 -14.17
C PRO A 498 -26.14 -13.32 -14.76
N ALA A 499 -24.89 -13.20 -15.18
CA ALA A 499 -24.09 -14.37 -15.54
C ALA A 499 -23.80 -15.18 -14.27
N GLU A 500 -23.98 -16.50 -14.35
CA GLU A 500 -23.56 -17.39 -13.28
C GLU A 500 -22.06 -17.68 -13.42
N ASP A 501 -21.34 -17.57 -12.32
CA ASP A 501 -19.94 -17.98 -12.26
C ASP A 501 -19.84 -19.48 -11.98
N THR A 502 -19.19 -20.18 -12.91
CA THR A 502 -18.97 -21.63 -12.86
C THR A 502 -17.50 -21.99 -12.94
N THR A 503 -16.61 -21.00 -12.87
CA THR A 503 -15.17 -21.18 -13.04
C THR A 503 -14.56 -21.49 -11.68
N PRO A 504 -13.84 -22.62 -11.51
CA PRO A 504 -13.12 -22.88 -10.27
C PRO A 504 -11.96 -21.90 -10.06
N PRO A 505 -11.67 -21.49 -8.80
CA PRO A 505 -10.48 -20.73 -8.50
C PRO A 505 -9.22 -21.58 -8.69
N THR A 506 -8.11 -20.93 -9.01
CA THR A 506 -6.75 -21.48 -9.08
C THR A 506 -5.76 -20.59 -8.33
N ILE A 507 -4.67 -21.17 -7.84
CA ILE A 507 -3.58 -20.43 -7.21
C ILE A 507 -2.56 -20.00 -8.26
N THR A 508 -2.47 -18.70 -8.51
CA THR A 508 -1.60 -18.12 -9.55
C THR A 508 -0.17 -17.94 -9.05
N ALA A 509 0.01 -17.57 -7.78
CA ALA A 509 1.33 -17.37 -7.19
C ALA A 509 1.33 -17.59 -5.67
N SER A 510 2.53 -17.69 -5.10
CA SER A 510 2.72 -17.73 -3.65
C SER A 510 4.03 -17.06 -3.26
N TYR A 511 4.04 -16.41 -2.09
CA TYR A 511 5.25 -15.92 -1.46
C TYR A 511 5.32 -16.53 -0.05
N PRO A 512 6.35 -17.33 0.25
CA PRO A 512 7.42 -17.77 -0.63
C PRO A 512 6.95 -18.66 -1.77
N ALA A 513 7.66 -18.60 -2.89
CA ALA A 513 7.52 -19.59 -3.95
C ALA A 513 7.91 -20.99 -3.45
N ALA A 514 7.29 -22.02 -4.05
CA ALA A 514 7.55 -23.41 -3.70
C ALA A 514 9.04 -23.79 -3.85
N ASN A 515 9.56 -24.46 -2.83
CA ASN A 515 10.96 -24.87 -2.63
C ASN A 515 11.98 -23.75 -2.47
N SER A 516 11.53 -22.52 -2.15
CA SER A 516 12.46 -21.45 -1.77
C SER A 516 13.26 -21.78 -0.50
N THR A 517 14.43 -21.15 -0.39
CA THR A 517 15.31 -21.24 0.76
C THR A 517 15.60 -19.83 1.29
N ASP A 518 16.14 -19.77 2.51
CA ASP A 518 16.54 -18.52 3.15
C ASP A 518 15.39 -17.53 3.34
N PHE A 519 14.16 -18.05 3.49
CA PHE A 519 12.99 -17.22 3.77
C PHE A 519 13.15 -16.53 5.14
N PRO A 520 13.03 -15.19 5.23
CA PRO A 520 13.17 -14.50 6.50
C PRO A 520 12.11 -14.94 7.51
N VAL A 521 12.48 -15.14 8.76
CA VAL A 521 11.60 -15.77 9.76
C VAL A 521 10.36 -14.94 10.16
N ARG A 522 10.31 -13.67 9.75
CA ARG A 522 9.19 -12.75 10.03
C ARG A 522 8.54 -12.19 8.77
N ASP A 523 9.03 -12.59 7.60
CA ASP A 523 8.39 -12.18 6.36
C ASP A 523 7.01 -12.83 6.28
N GLU A 524 6.12 -12.10 5.64
CA GLU A 524 4.73 -12.51 5.50
C GLU A 524 4.59 -13.61 4.46
N LEU A 525 3.63 -14.51 4.69
CA LEU A 525 3.30 -15.58 3.77
C LEU A 525 2.03 -15.17 3.01
N SER A 526 2.03 -15.27 1.68
CA SER A 526 0.88 -14.94 0.84
C SER A 526 0.59 -16.02 -0.19
N LEU A 527 -0.70 -16.20 -0.46
CA LEU A 527 -1.25 -17.06 -1.50
C LEU A 527 -2.11 -16.20 -2.41
N ILE A 528 -1.79 -16.13 -3.70
CA ILE A 528 -2.49 -15.29 -4.67
C ILE A 528 -3.34 -16.20 -5.56
N PHE A 529 -4.65 -15.97 -5.56
CA PHE A 529 -5.61 -16.66 -6.41
C PHE A 529 -6.04 -15.79 -7.58
N ASN A 530 -6.60 -16.39 -8.64
CA ASN A 530 -7.19 -15.67 -9.78
C ASN A 530 -8.48 -14.91 -9.43
N GLU A 531 -9.12 -15.25 -8.32
CA GLU A 531 -10.39 -14.67 -7.87
C GLU A 531 -10.53 -14.73 -6.34
N PRO A 532 -11.43 -13.94 -5.73
CA PRO A 532 -11.59 -13.90 -4.28
C PRO A 532 -12.12 -15.23 -3.73
N ILE A 533 -11.42 -15.76 -2.73
CA ILE A 533 -11.81 -16.96 -2.01
C ILE A 533 -12.83 -16.60 -0.92
N ASN A 534 -13.85 -17.45 -0.76
CA ASN A 534 -14.91 -17.26 0.21
C ASN A 534 -14.44 -17.59 1.63
N ASN A 535 -14.75 -16.67 2.54
CA ASN A 535 -14.43 -16.75 3.97
C ASN A 535 -15.60 -17.28 4.84
N ARG A 536 -16.60 -17.95 4.23
CA ARG A 536 -17.78 -18.48 4.91
C ARG A 536 -17.57 -19.85 5.56
N GLY A 537 -17.91 -19.96 6.86
CA GLY A 537 -18.24 -21.22 7.56
C GLY A 537 -17.06 -22.17 7.82
N VAL A 538 -16.73 -22.36 9.12
CA VAL A 538 -15.52 -23.03 9.64
C VAL A 538 -14.26 -22.34 9.09
N GLU A 539 -13.52 -21.67 9.98
CA GLU A 539 -12.39 -20.81 9.63
C GLU A 539 -11.58 -21.42 8.47
N PRO A 540 -11.31 -20.71 7.35
CA PRO A 540 -10.46 -21.22 6.27
C PRO A 540 -9.08 -21.74 6.74
N GLN A 541 -8.71 -21.44 8.00
CA GLN A 541 -7.65 -22.08 8.78
C GLN A 541 -7.77 -23.62 8.91
N ASP A 542 -8.95 -24.21 8.75
CA ASP A 542 -9.13 -25.67 8.75
C ASP A 542 -8.71 -26.28 7.39
N GLU A 543 -8.80 -25.50 6.31
CA GLU A 543 -8.42 -25.92 4.95
C GLU A 543 -6.99 -25.48 4.59
N ILE A 544 -6.48 -24.40 5.18
CA ILE A 544 -5.09 -23.95 5.01
C ILE A 544 -4.31 -24.39 6.24
N VAL A 545 -3.27 -25.21 6.07
CA VAL A 545 -2.46 -25.69 7.20
C VAL A 545 -0.99 -25.33 7.00
N LEU A 546 -0.42 -24.58 7.94
CA LEU A 546 1.02 -24.34 8.04
C LEU A 546 1.66 -25.33 9.02
N THR A 547 2.63 -26.11 8.57
CA THR A 547 3.31 -27.14 9.35
C THR A 547 4.82 -26.92 9.37
N ASN A 548 5.45 -27.02 10.54
CA ASN A 548 6.91 -27.20 10.64
C ASN A 548 7.21 -28.68 10.37
N VAL A 549 7.67 -29.00 9.16
CA VAL A 549 7.92 -30.40 8.78
C VAL A 549 9.22 -30.95 9.36
N THR A 550 10.12 -30.07 9.82
CA THR A 550 11.41 -30.47 10.41
C THR A 550 11.24 -30.99 11.84
N ASP A 551 10.57 -30.21 12.68
CA ASP A 551 10.36 -30.56 14.09
C ASP A 551 9.01 -31.26 14.34
N GLY A 552 8.10 -31.17 13.36
CA GLY A 552 6.71 -31.63 13.46
C GLY A 552 5.80 -30.60 14.15
N GLY A 553 4.52 -30.64 13.79
CA GLY A 553 3.48 -29.81 14.41
C GLY A 553 2.99 -28.65 13.54
N GLN A 554 1.74 -28.26 13.78
CA GLN A 554 1.12 -27.11 13.14
C GLN A 554 1.64 -25.80 13.76
N VAL A 555 1.86 -24.81 12.91
CA VAL A 555 2.17 -23.44 13.31
C VAL A 555 0.85 -22.70 13.43
N ALA A 556 0.63 -22.00 14.53
CA ALA A 556 -0.52 -21.12 14.65
C ALA A 556 -0.27 -19.81 13.87
N PHE A 557 -1.24 -19.41 13.06
CA PHE A 557 -1.22 -18.18 12.28
C PHE A 557 -2.62 -17.56 12.28
N GLN A 558 -2.71 -16.29 11.89
CA GLN A 558 -3.97 -15.64 11.54
C GLN A 558 -4.07 -15.49 10.03
N LEU A 559 -5.30 -15.39 9.52
CA LEU A 559 -5.57 -15.10 8.11
C LEU A 559 -6.03 -13.66 7.96
N ALA A 560 -5.46 -12.96 6.99
CA ALA A 560 -5.97 -11.69 6.48
C ALA A 560 -6.30 -11.82 4.99
N TRP A 561 -7.24 -11.00 4.52
CA TRP A 561 -7.80 -11.08 3.17
C TRP A 561 -7.60 -9.76 2.44
N ASP A 562 -7.02 -9.82 1.24
CA ASP A 562 -6.79 -8.64 0.41
C ASP A 562 -7.02 -8.98 -1.07
N GLY A 563 -8.20 -8.65 -1.59
CA GLY A 563 -8.62 -9.01 -2.94
C GLY A 563 -8.73 -10.52 -3.10
N SER A 564 -7.95 -11.07 -4.04
CA SER A 564 -7.77 -12.51 -4.21
C SER A 564 -6.51 -13.05 -3.52
N THR A 565 -5.85 -12.24 -2.70
CA THR A 565 -4.71 -12.65 -1.90
C THR A 565 -5.15 -13.06 -0.49
N VAL A 566 -4.68 -14.23 -0.06
CA VAL A 566 -4.80 -14.73 1.32
C VAL A 566 -3.45 -14.60 1.99
N LEU A 567 -3.41 -13.81 3.07
CA LEU A 567 -2.22 -13.56 3.87
C LEU A 567 -2.24 -14.47 5.08
N LEU A 568 -1.16 -15.23 5.29
CA LEU A 568 -0.95 -16.08 6.45
C LEU A 568 0.05 -15.38 7.36
N GLU A 569 -0.38 -15.07 8.57
CA GLU A 569 0.41 -14.29 9.52
C GLU A 569 0.72 -15.14 10.76
N PRO A 570 1.90 -15.79 10.84
CA PRO A 570 2.28 -16.56 12.00
C PRO A 570 2.16 -15.76 13.31
N ASN A 571 1.55 -16.36 14.35
CA ASN A 571 1.36 -15.70 15.65
C ASN A 571 2.69 -15.42 16.35
N VAL A 572 3.72 -16.19 16.00
CA VAL A 572 5.10 -16.01 16.41
C VAL A 572 6.00 -16.15 15.20
N PRO A 573 7.16 -15.48 15.19
CA PRO A 573 8.17 -15.66 14.15
C PRO A 573 8.49 -17.14 13.92
N LEU A 574 8.72 -17.51 12.67
CA LEU A 574 9.16 -18.84 12.30
C LEU A 574 10.53 -19.14 12.93
N LEU A 575 10.86 -20.42 13.06
CA LEU A 575 12.15 -20.87 13.57
C LEU A 575 13.17 -20.88 12.43
N LYS A 576 14.41 -20.48 12.73
CA LYS A 576 15.54 -20.46 11.78
C LYS A 576 15.95 -21.88 11.37
N GLY A 577 16.36 -22.04 10.11
CA GLY A 577 16.87 -23.29 9.54
C GLY A 577 15.88 -24.45 9.55
N LYS A 578 14.58 -24.14 9.47
CA LYS A 578 13.50 -25.14 9.43
C LYS A 578 12.80 -25.12 8.10
N GLN A 579 12.40 -26.30 7.65
CA GLN A 579 11.49 -26.45 6.53
C GLN A 579 10.05 -26.37 7.03
N TYR A 580 9.24 -25.58 6.33
CA TYR A 580 7.81 -25.40 6.53
C TYR A 580 7.04 -25.85 5.28
N GLN A 581 5.77 -26.19 5.51
CA GLN A 581 4.84 -26.60 4.47
C GLN A 581 3.49 -25.92 4.68
N ILE A 582 2.97 -25.26 3.64
CA ILE A 582 1.58 -24.83 3.53
C ILE A 582 0.83 -25.90 2.73
N THR A 583 -0.33 -26.34 3.22
CA THR A 583 -1.21 -27.30 2.54
C THR A 583 -2.59 -26.66 2.35
N LEU A 584 -3.12 -26.79 1.13
CA LEU A 584 -4.42 -26.25 0.73
C LEU A 584 -5.44 -27.39 0.65
N GLY A 585 -6.58 -27.18 1.28
CA GLY A 585 -7.73 -28.06 1.28
C GLY A 585 -8.80 -27.64 0.27
N ALA A 586 -10.06 -27.88 0.61
CA ALA A 586 -11.22 -27.63 -0.26
C ALA A 586 -11.71 -26.17 -0.20
N LEU A 587 -10.82 -25.21 -0.49
CA LEU A 587 -11.18 -23.80 -0.61
C LEU A 587 -12.23 -23.60 -1.72
N GLN A 588 -13.10 -22.60 -1.56
CA GLN A 588 -14.14 -22.25 -2.53
C GLN A 588 -14.12 -20.76 -2.83
N ASP A 589 -14.50 -20.37 -4.05
CA ASP A 589 -14.77 -18.97 -4.40
C ASP A 589 -16.12 -18.48 -3.83
N LEU A 590 -16.45 -17.21 -4.11
CA LEU A 590 -17.71 -16.58 -3.68
C LEU A 590 -18.96 -17.25 -4.28
N ALA A 591 -18.84 -17.89 -5.44
CA ALA A 591 -19.92 -18.61 -6.13
C ALA A 591 -20.08 -20.07 -5.65
N GLY A 592 -19.14 -20.58 -4.86
CA GLY A 592 -19.10 -21.94 -4.34
C GLY A 592 -18.38 -22.95 -5.24
N ASN A 593 -17.63 -22.52 -6.26
CA ASN A 593 -16.78 -23.43 -7.03
C ASN A 593 -15.54 -23.79 -6.20
N THR A 594 -15.15 -25.07 -6.22
CA THR A 594 -14.04 -25.59 -5.40
C THR A 594 -12.71 -25.41 -6.10
N LEU A 595 -11.66 -25.02 -5.35
CA LEU A 595 -10.28 -24.87 -5.81
C LEU A 595 -9.85 -25.99 -6.74
N SER A 596 -9.44 -25.60 -7.93
CA SER A 596 -8.83 -26.48 -8.91
C SER A 596 -7.31 -26.42 -8.78
N LEU A 597 -6.69 -27.59 -8.68
CA LEU A 597 -5.24 -27.75 -8.67
C LEU A 597 -4.79 -28.31 -10.02
N ASP A 598 -3.83 -27.66 -10.64
CA ASP A 598 -3.29 -28.03 -11.95
C ASP A 598 -1.76 -27.94 -11.98
N ALA A 599 -1.13 -28.65 -12.92
CA ALA A 599 0.34 -28.73 -12.95
C ALA A 599 1.06 -27.40 -13.27
N ALA A 600 0.32 -26.38 -13.74
CA ALA A 600 0.82 -25.04 -14.02
C ALA A 600 0.56 -24.06 -12.87
N ASP A 601 -0.21 -24.45 -11.85
CA ASP A 601 -0.46 -23.64 -10.65
C ASP A 601 0.80 -23.47 -9.79
N ALA A 602 0.76 -22.52 -8.85
CA ALA A 602 1.90 -22.20 -7.98
C ALA A 602 2.38 -23.37 -7.08
N THR A 603 1.58 -24.42 -6.93
CA THR A 603 1.91 -25.64 -6.17
C THR A 603 2.36 -26.81 -7.05
N GLY A 604 2.38 -26.64 -8.37
CA GLY A 604 2.59 -27.71 -9.34
C GLY A 604 1.49 -28.78 -9.29
N GLY A 605 0.26 -28.40 -8.92
CA GLY A 605 -0.92 -29.26 -8.84
C GLY A 605 -1.00 -30.13 -7.60
N SER A 606 -0.13 -29.88 -6.61
CA SER A 606 -0.05 -30.68 -5.39
C SER A 606 -0.90 -30.14 -4.24
N GLY A 607 -1.28 -28.85 -4.29
CA GLY A 607 -1.88 -28.13 -3.17
C GLY A 607 -0.90 -27.91 -2.01
N VAL A 608 0.41 -28.05 -2.27
CA VAL A 608 1.47 -27.99 -1.25
C VAL A 608 2.57 -27.00 -1.66
N ILE A 609 2.91 -26.10 -0.75
CA ILE A 609 4.06 -25.17 -0.89
C ILE A 609 5.04 -25.46 0.23
N THR A 610 6.26 -25.82 -0.11
CA THR A 610 7.36 -26.07 0.84
C THR A 610 8.37 -24.95 0.78
N PHE A 611 8.93 -24.52 1.91
CA PHE A 611 10.02 -23.53 1.92
C PHE A 611 10.92 -23.73 3.15
N THR A 612 12.14 -23.22 3.10
CA THR A 612 13.10 -23.30 4.22
C THR A 612 13.45 -21.90 4.69
N THR A 613 13.38 -21.68 6.00
CA THR A 613 13.76 -20.41 6.62
C THR A 613 15.27 -20.22 6.64
N GLU A 614 15.69 -18.96 6.67
CA GLU A 614 17.08 -18.55 6.87
C GLU A 614 17.75 -19.22 8.07
N ASN A 615 19.05 -19.47 7.97
CA ASN A 615 19.84 -20.13 9.00
C ASN A 615 21.19 -19.43 9.21
N PRO A 616 21.19 -18.15 9.62
CA PRO A 616 22.42 -17.41 9.87
C PRO A 616 23.19 -18.03 11.03
N VAL A 617 24.48 -18.31 10.82
CA VAL A 617 25.37 -18.78 11.89
C VAL A 617 25.54 -17.68 12.92
N ALA A 618 25.57 -18.03 14.21
CA ALA A 618 25.82 -17.07 15.27
C ALA A 618 27.19 -16.41 15.08
N THR A 619 27.22 -15.08 15.12
CA THR A 619 28.43 -14.29 14.91
C THR A 619 28.67 -13.32 16.07
N THR A 620 29.93 -12.89 16.20
CA THR A 620 30.36 -11.84 17.15
C THR A 620 30.57 -10.49 16.47
N VAL A 621 30.32 -10.43 15.16
CA VAL A 621 30.36 -9.21 14.35
C VAL A 621 29.07 -8.42 14.59
N GLY A 622 29.19 -7.13 14.87
CA GLY A 622 28.04 -6.24 15.05
C GLY A 622 27.30 -5.99 13.74
N PRO A 623 25.97 -5.82 13.75
CA PRO A 623 25.24 -5.49 12.55
C PRO A 623 25.68 -4.13 12.00
N LEU A 624 25.68 -4.01 10.68
CA LEU A 624 25.99 -2.80 9.94
C LEU A 624 24.73 -2.29 9.24
N VAL A 625 24.61 -0.97 9.11
CA VAL A 625 23.55 -0.35 8.30
C VAL A 625 23.97 -0.42 6.83
N THR A 626 23.08 -0.86 5.95
CA THR A 626 23.31 -0.95 4.50
C THR A 626 22.79 0.31 3.80
N SER A 627 21.65 0.84 4.24
CA SER A 627 21.14 2.13 3.78
C SER A 627 20.24 2.79 4.82
N LEU A 628 20.14 4.12 4.73
CA LEU A 628 19.21 4.95 5.46
C LEU A 628 18.62 5.93 4.45
N TYR A 629 17.33 5.85 4.18
CA TYR A 629 16.69 6.72 3.19
C TYR A 629 16.84 8.20 3.59
N ASN A 630 17.32 9.01 2.64
CA ASN A 630 17.69 10.42 2.86
C ASN A 630 18.71 10.60 3.99
N GLY A 631 19.73 9.75 4.00
CA GLY A 631 20.89 9.87 4.86
C GLY A 631 22.02 8.92 4.47
N ALA A 632 23.04 8.85 5.32
CA ALA A 632 24.15 7.93 5.18
C ALA A 632 24.06 6.76 6.17
N ALA A 633 24.54 5.59 5.74
CA ALA A 633 24.57 4.34 6.51
C ALA A 633 25.77 4.24 7.49
N CYS A 634 26.43 5.36 7.80
CA CYS A 634 27.64 5.40 8.62
C CYS A 634 27.65 6.65 9.49
N ASN A 635 28.45 6.67 10.55
CA ASN A 635 28.73 7.90 11.29
C ASN A 635 29.49 8.90 10.39
N LEU A 636 29.11 10.18 10.43
CA LEU A 636 29.62 11.21 9.52
C LEU A 636 30.65 12.15 10.18
N THR A 637 31.60 12.63 9.39
CA THR A 637 32.58 13.67 9.74
C THR A 637 32.79 14.67 8.60
N GLY A 638 33.30 15.86 8.91
CA GLY A 638 33.63 16.87 7.89
C GLY A 638 32.43 17.56 7.24
N ALA A 639 31.28 17.60 7.92
CA ALA A 639 30.08 18.32 7.51
C ALA A 639 30.31 19.85 7.48
N ASP A 640 29.63 20.53 6.56
CA ASP A 640 29.55 21.99 6.50
C ASP A 640 28.17 22.45 5.98
N ALA A 641 28.02 23.73 5.64
CA ALA A 641 26.74 24.27 5.19
C ALA A 641 26.24 23.68 3.85
N ASN A 642 27.13 23.11 3.04
CA ASN A 642 26.82 22.59 1.71
C ASN A 642 26.87 21.07 1.64
N PHE A 643 27.37 20.38 2.67
CA PHE A 643 27.57 18.93 2.66
C PHE A 643 27.29 18.32 4.03
N ALA A 644 26.60 17.18 4.07
CA ALA A 644 26.30 16.42 5.27
C ALA A 644 27.54 15.73 5.88
N GLY A 645 28.62 15.56 5.10
CA GLY A 645 29.90 15.01 5.55
C GLY A 645 30.28 13.74 4.78
N ARG A 646 31.22 12.97 5.31
CA ARG A 646 31.65 11.65 4.78
C ARG A 646 31.74 10.64 5.91
N CYS A 647 31.78 9.35 5.61
CA CYS A 647 31.97 8.33 6.64
C CYS A 647 33.25 8.56 7.45
N VAL A 648 33.15 8.37 8.76
CA VAL A 648 34.32 8.19 9.63
C VAL A 648 35.12 6.97 9.14
N GLY A 649 36.43 6.99 9.34
CA GLY A 649 37.35 5.97 8.81
C GLY A 649 37.80 6.22 7.37
N GLY A 650 36.98 6.86 6.52
CA GLY A 650 37.30 7.11 5.10
C GLY A 650 38.43 8.12 4.86
N ALA A 651 38.96 8.15 3.64
CA ALA A 651 40.09 9.01 3.31
C ALA A 651 39.70 10.50 3.36
N GLY A 652 40.69 11.36 3.61
CA GLY A 652 40.48 12.81 3.69
C GLY A 652 39.98 13.45 2.38
N THR A 653 40.17 12.74 1.27
CA THR A 653 39.77 13.10 -0.09
C THR A 653 38.45 12.47 -0.53
N ASP A 654 37.83 11.64 0.31
CA ASP A 654 36.52 11.05 -0.01
C ASP A 654 35.51 12.16 -0.31
N GLU A 655 34.67 11.93 -1.32
CA GLU A 655 33.55 12.81 -1.57
C GLU A 655 32.63 12.90 -0.34
N ARG A 656 32.00 14.07 -0.18
CA ARG A 656 31.08 14.32 0.93
C ARG A 656 29.66 14.28 0.40
N TYR A 657 28.78 13.65 1.17
CA TYR A 657 27.37 13.57 0.88
C TYR A 657 26.73 14.96 0.82
N LEU A 658 25.81 15.11 -0.11
CA LEU A 658 24.95 16.28 -0.24
C LEU A 658 24.05 16.44 1.00
N PRO A 659 23.51 17.66 1.23
CA PRO A 659 22.55 17.87 2.30
C PRO A 659 21.31 17.00 2.06
N PHE A 660 20.91 16.26 3.08
CA PHE A 660 19.77 15.37 2.98
C PHE A 660 18.44 16.14 3.04
N THR A 661 17.47 15.70 2.26
CA THR A 661 16.12 16.26 2.21
C THR A 661 15.08 15.16 2.26
N ILE A 662 13.90 15.43 2.80
CA ILE A 662 12.76 14.50 2.76
C ILE A 662 11.48 15.24 2.34
N PRO A 663 10.65 14.68 1.44
CA PRO A 663 9.33 15.22 1.15
C PRO A 663 8.45 15.32 2.41
N THR A 664 7.48 16.24 2.47
CA THR A 664 6.61 16.45 3.64
C THR A 664 5.75 15.22 3.99
N ASP A 665 5.55 14.31 3.05
CA ASP A 665 4.86 13.03 3.17
C ASP A 665 5.81 11.82 3.22
N GLY A 666 7.12 12.05 3.24
CA GLY A 666 8.13 11.00 3.25
C GLY A 666 8.17 10.20 4.55
N ARG A 667 8.82 9.04 4.51
CA ARG A 667 9.07 8.16 5.67
C ARG A 667 10.56 7.88 5.82
N ILE A 668 10.99 7.42 6.98
CA ILE A 668 12.38 6.99 7.21
C ILE A 668 12.46 5.47 7.13
N GLU A 669 13.38 4.95 6.33
CA GLU A 669 13.66 3.52 6.27
C GLU A 669 15.14 3.25 6.48
N VAL A 670 15.44 2.22 7.28
CA VAL A 670 16.82 1.78 7.58
C VAL A 670 16.91 0.29 7.36
N PHE A 671 17.98 -0.14 6.68
CA PHE A 671 18.28 -1.55 6.41
C PHE A 671 19.56 -1.98 7.09
N PHE A 672 19.58 -3.21 7.59
CA PHE A 672 20.71 -3.84 8.28
C PHE A 672 21.18 -5.07 7.52
N ASN A 673 22.45 -5.42 7.62
CA ASN A 673 22.99 -6.65 7.01
C ASN A 673 22.76 -7.92 7.85
N GLN A 674 22.28 -7.81 9.09
CA GLN A 674 22.00 -8.96 9.98
C GLN A 674 20.58 -8.91 10.55
N PRO A 675 20.03 -10.06 10.99
CA PRO A 675 18.83 -10.11 11.80
C PRO A 675 18.97 -9.30 13.10
N MET A 676 17.97 -8.49 13.40
CA MET A 676 17.95 -7.56 14.53
C MET A 676 17.11 -8.06 15.70
N ASN A 677 17.50 -7.70 16.92
CA ASN A 677 16.67 -7.91 18.10
C ASN A 677 15.63 -6.79 18.22
N GLN A 678 14.38 -7.10 17.86
CA GLN A 678 13.28 -6.13 17.84
C GLN A 678 13.04 -5.43 19.19
N SER A 679 13.29 -6.09 20.32
CA SER A 679 13.10 -5.48 21.64
C SER A 679 14.05 -4.29 21.91
N THR A 680 15.10 -4.16 21.10
CA THR A 680 16.07 -3.06 21.17
C THR A 680 15.74 -1.90 20.21
N LEU A 681 14.89 -2.15 19.20
CA LEU A 681 14.49 -1.18 18.19
C LEU A 681 13.35 -0.30 18.73
N THR A 682 13.69 0.60 19.64
CA THR A 682 12.73 1.43 20.36
C THR A 682 12.87 2.92 20.00
N LEU A 683 11.73 3.55 19.73
CA LEU A 683 11.64 4.99 19.46
C LEU A 683 11.86 5.79 20.77
N GLY A 684 12.67 6.84 20.69
CA GLY A 684 12.92 7.76 21.79
C GLY A 684 11.73 8.66 22.08
N SER A 685 11.38 8.81 23.35
CA SER A 685 10.23 9.62 23.80
C SER A 685 10.60 11.05 24.25
N SER A 686 11.89 11.40 24.24
CA SER A 686 12.36 12.75 24.54
C SER A 686 13.70 13.04 23.87
N CYS A 687 14.01 14.32 23.65
CA CYS A 687 15.27 14.77 23.06
C CYS A 687 16.48 14.08 23.70
N GLY A 688 17.34 13.46 22.89
CA GLY A 688 18.58 12.83 23.30
C GLY A 688 18.43 11.48 24.02
N SER A 689 17.24 10.89 24.06
CA SER A 689 16.95 9.61 24.72
C SER A 689 16.44 8.56 23.74
N GLY A 690 16.60 7.26 24.06
CA GLY A 690 16.17 6.14 23.22
C GLY A 690 17.24 5.63 22.24
N ALA A 691 16.97 4.46 21.65
CA ALA A 691 17.86 3.78 20.72
C ALA A 691 17.74 4.32 19.28
N ILE A 692 16.51 4.61 18.86
CA ILE A 692 16.17 5.28 17.60
C ILE A 692 15.54 6.62 17.96
N ARG A 693 16.12 7.73 17.50
CA ARG A 693 15.63 9.08 17.86
C ARG A 693 15.28 9.85 16.62
N ILE A 694 14.05 10.35 16.55
CA ILE A 694 13.57 11.25 15.51
C ILE A 694 13.22 12.59 16.17
N GLU A 695 13.97 13.63 15.82
CA GLU A 695 13.98 14.89 16.57
C GLU A 695 13.78 16.09 15.64
N GLU A 696 12.92 17.02 16.03
CA GLU A 696 12.80 18.34 15.39
C GLU A 696 13.92 19.26 15.91
N LEU A 697 14.55 20.00 15.00
CA LEU A 697 15.68 20.87 15.30
C LEU A 697 15.35 22.35 15.11
N SER A 698 15.88 23.19 16.00
CA SER A 698 15.99 24.63 15.83
C SER A 698 17.40 25.09 16.14
N GLY A 699 18.08 25.73 15.17
CA GLY A 699 19.49 26.13 15.31
C GLY A 699 20.43 24.95 15.64
N GLY A 700 20.12 23.76 15.12
CA GLY A 700 20.89 22.51 15.35
C GLY A 700 20.65 21.83 16.70
N SER A 701 19.80 22.39 17.56
CA SER A 701 19.43 21.80 18.86
C SER A 701 18.06 21.16 18.78
N CYS A 702 17.86 20.02 19.46
CA CYS A 702 16.56 19.38 19.55
C CYS A 702 15.58 20.27 20.32
N VAL A 703 14.41 20.52 19.73
CA VAL A 703 13.30 21.26 20.35
C VAL A 703 12.11 20.37 20.70
N GLY A 704 12.02 19.18 20.09
CA GLY A 704 10.99 18.18 20.33
C GLY A 704 11.33 16.85 19.66
N VAL A 705 10.62 15.80 20.04
CA VAL A 705 10.60 14.53 19.30
C VAL A 705 9.48 14.57 18.28
N VAL A 706 9.62 13.80 17.20
CA VAL A 706 8.57 13.63 16.21
C VAL A 706 7.75 12.41 16.58
N ASP A 707 6.46 12.62 16.82
CA ASP A 707 5.50 11.54 17.05
C ASP A 707 5.26 10.78 15.73
N GLY A 708 5.18 9.45 15.80
CA GLY A 708 5.01 8.60 14.63
C GLY A 708 5.01 7.11 14.97
N SER A 709 4.72 6.29 13.97
CA SER A 709 4.73 4.82 14.07
C SER A 709 6.09 4.27 13.67
N LEU A 710 6.63 3.32 14.46
CA LEU A 710 7.87 2.61 14.18
C LEU A 710 7.57 1.12 13.95
N ILE A 711 7.72 0.67 12.71
CA ILE A 711 7.51 -0.71 12.30
C ILE A 711 8.87 -1.38 12.13
N THR A 712 9.03 -2.58 12.70
CA THR A 712 10.30 -3.33 12.70
C THR A 712 10.15 -4.68 12.01
N ASP A 713 11.08 -5.00 11.13
CA ASP A 713 11.21 -6.29 10.46
C ASP A 713 12.51 -7.01 10.92
N THR A 714 12.84 -8.14 10.32
CA THR A 714 14.04 -8.93 10.60
C THR A 714 15.32 -8.12 10.39
N ARG A 715 15.40 -7.35 9.29
CA ARG A 715 16.59 -6.57 8.90
C ARG A 715 16.29 -5.12 8.55
N SER A 716 15.16 -4.57 8.98
CA SER A 716 14.79 -3.20 8.65
C SER A 716 13.88 -2.54 9.68
N ILE A 717 13.89 -1.22 9.70
CA ILE A 717 12.88 -0.40 10.39
C ILE A 717 12.28 0.61 9.43
N LYS A 718 11.01 0.95 9.64
CA LYS A 718 10.27 2.00 8.94
C LYS A 718 9.65 2.93 9.99
N PHE A 719 9.87 4.23 9.86
CA PHE A 719 9.24 5.25 10.69
C PHE A 719 8.41 6.19 9.83
N THR A 720 7.12 6.30 10.15
CA THR A 720 6.18 7.23 9.50
C THR A 720 5.69 8.23 10.56
N PRO A 721 5.87 9.55 10.35
CA PRO A 721 5.44 10.54 11.33
C PRO A 721 3.90 10.64 11.36
N THR A 722 3.30 10.84 12.53
CA THR A 722 1.83 10.95 12.70
C THR A 722 1.27 12.18 11.97
N ASN A 723 2.04 13.27 11.97
CA ASN A 723 1.79 14.42 11.13
C ASN A 723 2.92 14.49 10.11
N GLY A 724 2.62 14.81 8.85
CA GLY A 724 3.66 15.04 7.84
C GLY A 724 4.73 16.05 8.30
N TRP A 725 5.91 15.97 7.70
CA TRP A 725 7.01 16.88 8.02
C TRP A 725 6.64 18.32 7.65
N THR A 726 7.11 19.29 8.43
CA THR A 726 6.85 20.71 8.16
C THR A 726 7.90 21.25 7.21
N GLU A 727 7.49 21.68 6.00
CA GLU A 727 8.39 22.23 4.98
C GLU A 727 9.35 23.30 5.55
N GLY A 728 10.63 23.20 5.19
CA GLY A 728 11.70 24.10 5.64
C GLY A 728 12.21 23.82 7.05
N THR A 729 11.60 22.91 7.80
CA THR A 729 12.03 22.51 9.14
C THR A 729 13.13 21.45 9.06
N GLN A 730 14.10 21.53 9.97
CA GLN A 730 15.17 20.54 10.06
C GLN A 730 14.82 19.48 11.09
N TYR A 731 15.16 18.24 10.75
CA TYR A 731 14.97 17.09 11.60
C TYR A 731 16.25 16.25 11.67
N ARG A 732 16.33 15.38 12.67
CA ARG A 732 17.46 14.49 12.88
C ARG A 732 17.01 13.09 13.21
N VAL A 733 17.55 12.11 12.48
CA VAL A 733 17.52 10.69 12.84
C VAL A 733 18.84 10.31 13.50
N THR A 734 18.75 9.61 14.64
CA THR A 734 19.91 9.08 15.37
C THR A 734 19.71 7.60 15.63
N LEU A 735 20.66 6.78 15.18
CA LEU A 735 20.76 5.37 15.55
C LEU A 735 21.88 5.22 16.57
N VAL A 736 21.54 4.67 17.74
CA VAL A 736 22.46 4.56 18.87
C VAL A 736 23.13 3.18 18.86
N PRO A 737 24.44 3.12 18.56
CA PRO A 737 25.22 1.89 18.64
C PRO A 737 25.53 1.54 20.10
N GLY A 738 26.12 0.37 20.32
CA GLY A 738 26.67 0.04 21.62
C GLY A 738 28.07 0.61 21.86
N GLY A 739 28.38 0.90 23.12
CA GLY A 739 29.70 1.43 23.50
C GLY A 739 30.79 0.36 23.62
N ASN A 740 30.46 -0.91 23.44
CA ASN A 740 31.33 -2.07 23.54
C ASN A 740 30.68 -3.27 22.81
N THR A 741 31.26 -4.47 22.95
CA THR A 741 30.79 -5.70 22.28
C THR A 741 29.59 -6.38 22.96
N SER A 742 29.07 -5.84 24.07
CA SER A 742 27.92 -6.38 24.80
C SER A 742 26.74 -5.42 24.72
N CYS A 743 25.58 -5.94 24.28
CA CYS A 743 24.33 -5.18 24.21
C CYS A 743 23.88 -4.64 25.58
N GLY A 744 23.91 -3.31 25.70
CA GLY A 744 23.41 -2.54 26.83
C GLY A 744 21.97 -2.06 26.64
N ALA A 745 21.42 -1.45 27.70
CA ALA A 745 20.07 -0.88 27.64
C ALA A 745 20.05 0.39 26.77
N GLY A 746 19.11 0.47 25.82
CA GLY A 746 18.94 1.61 24.92
C GLY A 746 19.90 1.63 23.72
N GLU A 747 20.59 0.53 23.46
CA GLU A 747 21.45 0.32 22.29
C GLU A 747 20.71 -0.53 21.25
N ILE A 748 21.00 -0.34 19.96
CA ILE A 748 20.49 -1.19 18.87
C ILE A 748 21.37 -2.44 18.76
N CYS A 749 20.76 -3.63 18.73
CA CYS A 749 21.50 -4.90 18.73
C CYS A 749 20.96 -5.92 17.74
N SER A 750 21.84 -6.80 17.26
CA SER A 750 21.46 -7.99 16.48
C SER A 750 20.74 -9.02 17.34
N ASP A 751 20.11 -10.00 16.69
CA ASP A 751 19.47 -11.15 17.36
C ASP A 751 20.48 -12.00 18.15
N ASN A 752 21.78 -11.94 17.81
CA ASN A 752 22.87 -12.56 18.56
C ASN A 752 23.28 -11.77 19.82
N GLY A 753 22.64 -10.62 20.09
CA GLY A 753 22.96 -9.75 21.23
C GLY A 753 24.25 -8.94 21.05
N ILE A 754 24.69 -8.73 19.81
CA ILE A 754 25.86 -7.91 19.49
C ILE A 754 25.40 -6.50 19.08
N PRO A 755 25.99 -5.42 19.62
CA PRO A 755 25.57 -4.06 19.28
C PRO A 755 25.90 -3.65 17.85
N LEU A 756 25.09 -2.74 17.30
CA LEU A 756 25.31 -2.09 16.00
C LEU A 756 26.73 -1.53 15.90
N ASN A 757 27.42 -1.86 14.80
CA ASN A 757 28.65 -1.21 14.40
C ASN A 757 28.29 0.03 13.53
N PRO A 758 28.60 1.25 13.99
CA PRO A 758 28.27 2.48 13.25
C PRO A 758 29.36 2.91 12.24
N ASP A 759 30.52 2.22 12.24
CA ASP A 759 31.68 2.55 11.43
C ASP A 759 32.10 1.32 10.60
N PRO A 760 31.50 1.12 9.41
CA PRO A 760 31.83 -0.01 8.54
C PRO A 760 33.32 -0.04 8.13
N LEU A 761 34.00 1.12 8.12
CA LEU A 761 35.39 1.22 7.69
C LEU A 761 36.40 0.86 8.79
N ASN A 762 35.92 0.61 10.01
CA ASN A 762 36.74 0.03 11.07
C ASN A 762 36.80 -1.51 11.00
N GLY A 763 36.01 -2.15 10.12
CA GLY A 763 36.04 -3.59 9.90
C GLY A 763 34.92 -4.37 10.58
N ALA A 764 35.01 -5.69 10.46
CA ALA A 764 34.01 -6.66 10.90
C ALA A 764 34.61 -7.70 11.83
N GLN A 765 35.53 -7.32 12.73
CA GLN A 765 36.08 -8.22 13.76
C GLN A 765 35.36 -8.08 15.10
N ALA A 766 35.53 -9.09 15.94
CA ALA A 766 35.07 -9.09 17.32
C ALA A 766 35.78 -8.00 18.14
N GLY A 767 35.11 -6.88 18.39
CA GLY A 767 35.70 -5.72 19.07
C GLY A 767 35.55 -4.40 18.32
N ASP A 768 35.25 -4.46 17.03
CA ASP A 768 35.03 -3.28 16.19
C ASP A 768 33.65 -2.65 16.41
N ALA A 769 32.79 -3.31 17.20
CA ALA A 769 31.57 -2.74 17.73
C ALA A 769 31.89 -1.57 18.69
N GLY A 770 31.60 -0.36 18.22
CA GLY A 770 31.77 0.88 18.97
C GLY A 770 32.06 2.05 18.06
N GLY A 771 31.53 3.23 18.41
CA GLY A 771 31.71 4.44 17.62
C GLY A 771 30.73 5.53 18.02
N GLY A 772 30.76 6.66 17.31
CA GLY A 772 29.73 7.68 17.44
C GLY A 772 28.39 7.19 16.90
N ASN A 773 27.30 7.80 17.35
CA ASN A 773 25.98 7.52 16.79
C ASN A 773 25.97 7.75 15.27
N ILE A 774 25.20 6.95 14.52
CA ILE A 774 24.84 7.33 13.15
C ILE A 774 23.83 8.47 13.28
N VAL A 775 24.22 9.67 12.84
CA VAL A 775 23.42 10.89 12.94
C VAL A 775 23.26 11.48 11.55
N ASN A 776 22.02 11.50 11.06
CA ASN A 776 21.67 12.18 9.81
C ASN A 776 20.72 13.34 10.12
N THR A 777 21.05 14.52 9.62
CA THR A 777 20.19 15.71 9.69
C THR A 777 19.66 15.98 8.29
N PHE A 778 18.35 16.12 8.16
CA PHE A 778 17.69 16.38 6.89
C PHE A 778 16.73 17.57 7.01
N THR A 779 16.43 18.20 5.88
CA THR A 779 15.46 19.30 5.80
C THR A 779 14.21 18.81 5.08
N ALA A 780 13.03 19.07 5.66
CA ALA A 780 11.78 18.78 4.99
C ALA A 780 11.58 19.72 3.79
N VAL A 781 11.22 19.16 2.64
CA VAL A 781 10.89 19.87 1.40
C VAL A 781 9.45 19.57 1.02
N ALA A 782 8.86 20.43 0.17
CA ALA A 782 7.50 20.20 -0.33
C ALA A 782 7.37 18.78 -0.92
N ALA A 783 6.23 18.12 -0.65
CA ALA A 783 5.89 16.88 -1.33
C ALA A 783 5.98 17.06 -2.85
N ASN A 784 6.45 16.02 -3.52
CA ASN A 784 6.54 15.95 -4.97
C ASN A 784 5.93 14.63 -5.44
N ASN A 785 5.91 14.43 -6.74
CA ASN A 785 5.34 13.24 -7.36
C ASN A 785 6.36 12.08 -7.46
N ASP A 786 7.50 12.16 -6.78
CA ASP A 786 8.52 11.13 -6.90
C ASP A 786 8.20 9.93 -5.99
N VAL A 787 8.45 8.72 -6.49
CA VAL A 787 8.12 7.47 -5.79
C VAL A 787 9.38 6.82 -5.23
N TYR A 788 9.42 6.63 -3.91
CA TYR A 788 10.53 5.94 -3.24
C TYR A 788 10.38 4.40 -3.31
N LEU A 789 11.42 3.73 -3.80
CA LEU A 789 11.53 2.27 -3.89
C LEU A 789 12.67 1.73 -2.99
N PRO A 790 12.35 0.96 -1.93
CA PRO A 790 13.36 0.37 -1.05
C PRO A 790 13.94 -0.93 -1.63
N LEU A 791 14.71 -0.82 -2.72
CA LEU A 791 15.28 -2.00 -3.39
C LEU A 791 16.40 -2.66 -2.58
N ARG A 792 16.32 -3.99 -2.44
CA ARG A 792 17.27 -4.82 -1.68
C ARG A 792 17.93 -5.88 -2.57
N LEU A 793 19.16 -6.27 -2.24
CA LEU A 793 19.82 -7.38 -2.93
C LEU A 793 19.28 -8.70 -2.38
N GLU A 794 18.46 -9.42 -3.16
CA GLU A 794 17.91 -10.72 -2.79
C GLU A 794 17.91 -11.70 -3.98
N PRO A 795 18.24 -12.99 -3.78
CA PRO A 795 18.78 -13.58 -2.55
C PRO A 795 20.26 -13.19 -2.33
N PHE A 796 20.75 -13.28 -1.09
CA PHE A 796 22.14 -12.99 -0.74
C PHE A 796 22.78 -14.17 0.04
N ALA A 797 24.11 -14.24 0.04
CA ALA A 797 24.84 -15.39 0.59
C ALA A 797 25.10 -15.25 2.10
N ASP A 798 25.76 -14.18 2.52
CA ASP A 798 26.14 -13.90 3.90
C ASP A 798 24.92 -13.40 4.71
N GLN A 799 24.28 -14.32 5.43
CA GLN A 799 23.04 -14.07 6.17
C GLN A 799 23.29 -13.44 7.54
N ASN A 800 24.49 -13.62 8.09
CA ASN A 800 24.88 -13.12 9.39
C ASN A 800 25.78 -11.87 9.32
N GLY A 801 26.10 -11.39 8.12
CA GLY A 801 26.85 -10.17 7.86
C GLY A 801 28.28 -10.19 8.41
N ASN A 802 28.93 -11.35 8.46
CA ASN A 802 30.28 -11.51 8.98
C ASN A 802 31.39 -11.34 7.91
N GLY A 803 31.01 -11.19 6.64
CA GLY A 803 31.93 -11.06 5.51
C GLY A 803 32.43 -12.39 4.94
N PHE A 804 31.83 -13.53 5.28
CA PHE A 804 32.20 -14.86 4.79
C PHE A 804 30.96 -15.66 4.39
N VAL A 805 31.14 -16.73 3.59
CA VAL A 805 30.08 -17.70 3.32
C VAL A 805 30.26 -18.88 4.26
N ASP A 806 29.39 -18.99 5.26
CA ASP A 806 29.42 -20.04 6.27
C ASP A 806 28.87 -21.39 5.73
N GLY A 807 29.15 -22.49 6.44
CA GLY A 807 28.76 -23.84 5.98
C GLY A 807 27.25 -24.10 5.87
N SER A 808 26.39 -23.27 6.48
CA SER A 808 24.93 -23.30 6.30
C SER A 808 24.43 -22.36 5.21
N GLU A 809 25.29 -21.51 4.68
CA GLU A 809 24.98 -20.51 3.66
C GLU A 809 25.33 -21.05 2.26
N THR A 810 24.69 -20.47 1.24
CA THR A 810 24.90 -20.85 -0.15
C THR A 810 25.34 -19.62 -0.93
N GLY A 811 26.43 -19.73 -1.68
CA GLY A 811 26.87 -18.66 -2.59
C GLY A 811 25.77 -18.32 -3.60
N ARG A 812 25.45 -17.04 -3.73
CA ARG A 812 24.38 -16.51 -4.60
C ARG A 812 24.97 -15.74 -5.77
N SER A 813 25.05 -16.38 -6.95
CA SER A 813 25.60 -15.72 -8.14
C SER A 813 24.79 -14.50 -8.58
N GLU A 814 23.50 -14.48 -8.24
CA GLU A 814 22.54 -13.42 -8.56
C GLU A 814 22.94 -12.05 -7.97
N ASN A 815 23.71 -12.06 -6.88
CA ASN A 815 24.25 -10.88 -6.23
C ASN A 815 25.74 -11.10 -5.96
N SER A 816 26.56 -11.04 -7.02
CA SER A 816 27.99 -11.33 -6.90
C SER A 816 28.85 -10.60 -7.94
N ALA A 817 30.15 -10.52 -7.67
CA ALA A 817 31.18 -10.14 -8.63
C ALA A 817 32.23 -11.23 -8.78
N GLY A 818 32.36 -11.75 -10.00
CA GLY A 818 33.43 -12.66 -10.40
C GLY A 818 34.73 -11.89 -10.66
N VAL A 819 35.73 -12.10 -9.81
CA VAL A 819 37.03 -11.43 -9.87
C VAL A 819 38.07 -12.40 -10.42
N VAL A 820 38.84 -11.95 -11.42
CA VAL A 820 39.98 -12.67 -11.99
C VAL A 820 41.28 -11.90 -11.77
N ILE A 821 42.39 -12.61 -11.56
CA ILE A 821 43.73 -12.00 -11.57
C ILE A 821 44.20 -11.91 -13.02
N VAL A 822 44.60 -10.72 -13.45
CA VAL A 822 45.21 -10.54 -14.77
C VAL A 822 46.65 -11.07 -14.69
N PRO A 823 47.09 -11.93 -15.64
CA PRO A 823 48.45 -12.48 -15.59
C PRO A 823 49.52 -11.38 -15.54
N LEU A 824 50.50 -11.56 -14.66
CA LEU A 824 51.55 -10.55 -14.37
C LEU A 824 52.41 -10.17 -15.59
N ASP A 825 52.40 -10.99 -16.65
CA ASP A 825 53.11 -10.74 -17.90
C ASP A 825 52.27 -9.98 -18.95
N SER A 826 50.95 -9.86 -18.72
CA SER A 826 50.00 -9.20 -19.63
C SER A 826 49.17 -8.09 -18.99
N ASP A 827 49.31 -7.85 -17.68
CA ASP A 827 48.54 -6.84 -16.95
C ASP A 827 48.90 -5.38 -17.25
N GLY A 828 50.07 -5.15 -17.86
CA GLY A 828 50.56 -3.81 -18.20
C GLY A 828 51.06 -2.99 -16.99
N LEU A 829 51.23 -3.61 -15.82
CA LEU A 829 51.69 -2.96 -14.59
C LEU A 829 53.18 -3.15 -14.33
N SER A 830 53.72 -2.33 -13.43
CA SER A 830 55.02 -2.60 -12.79
C SER A 830 54.79 -3.40 -11.52
N ASN A 831 54.77 -4.72 -11.64
CA ASN A 831 54.45 -5.63 -10.53
C ASN A 831 55.49 -5.63 -9.39
N GLY A 832 56.62 -4.94 -9.58
CA GLY A 832 57.60 -4.65 -8.54
C GLY A 832 58.19 -5.92 -7.93
N ILE A 833 58.01 -6.08 -6.61
CA ILE A 833 58.47 -7.29 -5.91
C ILE A 833 57.56 -8.50 -6.14
N ILE A 834 56.33 -8.35 -6.62
CA ILE A 834 55.38 -9.46 -6.77
C ILE A 834 55.77 -10.35 -7.95
N THR A 835 55.84 -11.66 -7.71
CA THR A 835 56.26 -12.67 -8.70
C THR A 835 55.19 -13.70 -9.05
N ARG A 836 54.12 -13.80 -8.25
CA ARG A 836 52.98 -14.70 -8.45
C ARG A 836 51.78 -14.18 -7.65
N ALA A 837 50.58 -14.35 -8.17
CA ALA A 837 49.31 -14.13 -7.48
C ALA A 837 48.27 -15.11 -8.04
N GLU A 838 47.55 -15.82 -7.17
CA GLU A 838 46.53 -16.82 -7.50
C GLU A 838 45.42 -16.82 -6.44
N PHE A 839 44.17 -17.08 -6.82
CA PHE A 839 43.06 -17.23 -5.88
C PHE A 839 42.96 -18.66 -5.34
N LEU A 840 42.45 -18.79 -4.12
CA LEU A 840 42.11 -20.07 -3.49
C LEU A 840 40.60 -20.15 -3.23
N ASP A 841 40.05 -21.36 -3.16
CA ASP A 841 38.65 -21.60 -2.76
C ASP A 841 38.40 -21.39 -1.25
N ALA A 842 39.44 -21.57 -0.43
CA ALA A 842 39.47 -21.26 0.99
C ALA A 842 40.95 -21.19 1.46
N PRO A 843 41.24 -20.72 2.68
CA PRO A 843 42.59 -20.81 3.26
C PRO A 843 43.17 -22.24 3.21
N GLY A 844 44.36 -22.40 2.64
CA GLY A 844 45.04 -23.68 2.40
C GLY A 844 44.39 -24.56 1.33
N GLY A 845 43.45 -24.00 0.56
CA GLY A 845 42.62 -24.68 -0.42
C GLY A 845 43.26 -24.88 -1.80
N SER A 846 42.43 -25.19 -2.78
CA SER A 846 42.85 -25.39 -4.17
C SER A 846 42.87 -24.07 -4.94
N VAL A 847 43.82 -23.94 -5.88
CA VAL A 847 43.88 -22.79 -6.78
C VAL A 847 42.65 -22.74 -7.68
N ILE A 848 41.98 -21.59 -7.71
CA ILE A 848 40.82 -21.32 -8.56
C ILE A 848 41.13 -20.20 -9.56
N PRO A 849 40.57 -20.25 -10.78
CA PRO A 849 40.81 -19.23 -11.80
C PRO A 849 40.06 -17.91 -11.54
N GLN A 850 38.99 -17.95 -10.74
CA GLN A 850 38.12 -16.83 -10.44
C GLN A 850 37.62 -16.97 -9.01
N ALA A 851 37.66 -15.89 -8.23
CA ALA A 851 36.99 -15.78 -6.93
C ALA A 851 35.68 -15.00 -7.07
N ASN A 852 34.71 -15.23 -6.19
CA ASN A 852 33.45 -14.48 -6.19
C ASN A 852 33.32 -13.68 -4.89
N ILE A 853 32.99 -12.40 -5.02
CA ILE A 853 32.51 -11.57 -3.92
C ILE A 853 30.99 -11.63 -3.96
N TYR A 854 30.35 -12.18 -2.92
CA TYR A 854 28.89 -12.21 -2.82
C TYR A 854 28.39 -10.98 -2.07
N PHE A 855 27.44 -10.25 -2.65
CA PHE A 855 26.95 -8.99 -2.11
C PHE A 855 25.65 -9.15 -1.32
N SER A 856 25.52 -8.34 -0.28
CA SER A 856 24.28 -8.08 0.46
C SER A 856 24.13 -6.58 0.70
N GLY A 857 22.90 -6.10 0.82
CA GLY A 857 22.62 -4.69 1.08
C GLY A 857 21.34 -4.20 0.45
N ALA A 858 21.17 -2.88 0.45
CA ALA A 858 20.05 -2.20 -0.18
C ALA A 858 20.57 -1.00 -0.99
N LEU A 859 19.97 -0.79 -2.16
CA LEU A 859 20.19 0.38 -3.02
C LEU A 859 18.83 1.07 -3.22
N PRO A 860 18.35 1.80 -2.21
CA PRO A 860 17.09 2.51 -2.34
C PRO A 860 17.15 3.54 -3.46
N VAL A 861 16.05 3.69 -4.17
CA VAL A 861 15.94 4.66 -5.27
C VAL A 861 14.69 5.53 -5.13
N THR A 862 14.73 6.71 -5.71
CA THR A 862 13.54 7.56 -5.92
C THR A 862 13.34 7.72 -7.42
N VAL A 863 12.16 7.31 -7.89
CA VAL A 863 11.76 7.37 -9.31
C VAL A 863 11.02 8.69 -9.52
N GLY A 864 11.54 9.53 -10.40
CA GLY A 864 10.93 10.82 -10.73
C GLY A 864 9.87 10.73 -11.83
N GLU A 865 9.37 11.89 -12.24
CA GLU A 865 8.44 12.02 -13.37
C GLU A 865 9.16 11.82 -14.73
N PRO A 866 8.45 11.32 -15.76
CA PRO A 866 9.04 11.17 -17.09
C PRO A 866 9.42 12.52 -17.70
N GLU A 867 10.55 12.54 -18.39
CA GLU A 867 11.07 13.69 -19.11
C GLU A 867 11.49 13.32 -20.54
N PRO A 868 11.61 14.27 -21.48
CA PRO A 868 12.11 13.96 -22.82
C PRO A 868 13.50 13.32 -22.79
N ILE A 869 13.76 12.37 -23.70
CA ILE A 869 15.08 11.71 -23.78
C ILE A 869 16.19 12.75 -24.02
N THR A 870 17.18 12.77 -23.12
CA THR A 870 18.38 13.63 -23.20
C THR A 870 19.69 12.86 -23.05
N ILE A 871 19.64 11.61 -22.57
CA ILE A 871 20.83 10.78 -22.37
C ILE A 871 21.51 10.37 -23.68
N ASP A 872 22.82 10.15 -23.63
CA ASP A 872 23.59 9.50 -24.71
C ASP A 872 23.57 7.97 -24.50
N PRO A 873 23.00 7.16 -25.40
CA PRO A 873 22.95 5.71 -25.22
C PRO A 873 24.28 4.99 -25.46
N GLY A 874 25.30 5.68 -26.00
CA GLY A 874 26.60 5.10 -26.35
C GLY A 874 27.27 4.28 -25.23
N PRO A 875 27.38 4.78 -23.98
CA PRO A 875 27.97 4.05 -22.86
C PRO A 875 27.27 2.73 -22.51
N TRP A 876 25.99 2.58 -22.86
CA TRP A 876 25.21 1.38 -22.56
C TRP A 876 25.03 0.43 -23.76
N GLY A 877 25.67 0.74 -24.90
CA GLY A 877 25.66 -0.12 -26.08
C GLY A 877 24.26 -0.42 -26.63
N MET A 878 23.31 0.50 -26.46
CA MET A 878 21.90 0.31 -26.79
C MET A 878 21.41 1.29 -27.87
N THR A 879 20.23 1.01 -28.42
CA THR A 879 19.45 1.97 -29.21
C THR A 879 18.18 2.29 -28.45
N LEU A 880 17.97 3.57 -28.12
CA LEU A 880 16.77 4.00 -27.40
C LEU A 880 15.53 3.94 -28.29
N ALA A 881 14.43 3.47 -27.73
CA ALA A 881 13.09 3.62 -28.28
C ALA A 881 12.30 4.68 -27.48
N GLY A 882 11.05 4.95 -27.89
CA GLY A 882 10.19 5.91 -27.20
C GLY A 882 10.60 7.38 -27.37
N THR A 883 9.98 8.26 -26.58
CA THR A 883 10.25 9.71 -26.53
C THR A 883 10.65 10.22 -25.16
N SER A 884 10.53 9.37 -24.13
CA SER A 884 10.62 9.75 -22.72
C SER A 884 11.64 8.87 -21.99
N GLN A 885 12.30 9.43 -20.97
CA GLN A 885 13.16 8.75 -20.01
C GLN A 885 12.63 9.06 -18.60
N ILE A 886 12.86 8.16 -17.64
CA ILE A 886 12.47 8.41 -16.25
C ILE A 886 13.75 8.51 -15.40
N PRO A 887 14.04 9.67 -14.79
CA PRO A 887 15.18 9.81 -13.90
C PRO A 887 14.95 9.01 -12.63
N VAL A 888 16.00 8.31 -12.18
CA VAL A 888 15.99 7.51 -10.97
C VAL A 888 17.18 7.92 -10.12
N GLN A 889 16.91 8.59 -9.00
CA GLN A 889 17.94 8.92 -8.03
C GLN A 889 18.29 7.68 -7.21
N VAL A 890 19.56 7.29 -7.23
CA VAL A 890 20.10 6.23 -6.36
C VAL A 890 20.60 6.87 -5.08
N HIS A 891 19.99 6.49 -3.95
CA HIS A 891 20.32 7.07 -2.65
C HIS A 891 21.64 6.49 -2.11
N PRO A 892 22.33 7.25 -1.23
CA PRO A 892 23.52 6.74 -0.56
C PRO A 892 23.27 5.39 0.12
N GLY A 893 24.04 4.38 -0.30
CA GLY A 893 23.99 3.03 0.23
C GLY A 893 25.38 2.39 0.27
N ILE A 894 25.49 1.33 1.07
CA ILE A 894 26.69 0.52 1.23
C ILE A 894 26.30 -0.93 0.93
N LEU A 895 27.02 -1.53 -0.01
CA LEU A 895 26.97 -2.97 -0.27
C LEU A 895 28.09 -3.64 0.50
N TYR A 896 27.76 -4.71 1.19
CA TYR A 896 28.72 -5.55 1.90
C TYR A 896 28.97 -6.82 1.08
N GLY A 897 30.24 -7.18 0.94
CA GLY A 897 30.72 -8.27 0.11
C GLY A 897 31.53 -9.28 0.91
N THR A 898 31.46 -10.55 0.51
CA THR A 898 32.24 -11.62 1.16
C THR A 898 33.73 -11.56 0.80
N SER A 899 34.55 -12.12 1.69
CA SER A 899 35.98 -12.26 1.53
C SER A 899 36.35 -13.17 0.36
N ILE A 900 37.42 -12.78 -0.34
CA ILE A 900 38.20 -13.63 -1.24
C ILE A 900 39.56 -13.97 -0.62
N THR A 901 40.05 -15.18 -0.91
CA THR A 901 41.35 -15.69 -0.41
C THR A 901 42.37 -15.72 -1.55
N MET A 902 43.57 -15.22 -1.30
CA MET A 902 44.65 -15.13 -2.29
C MET A 902 45.99 -15.63 -1.75
N ASP A 903 46.70 -16.36 -2.61
CA ASP A 903 48.10 -16.72 -2.44
C ASP A 903 48.96 -15.87 -3.38
N SER A 904 50.05 -15.30 -2.86
CA SER A 904 51.01 -14.56 -3.67
C SER A 904 52.46 -14.85 -3.27
N SER A 905 53.41 -14.35 -4.05
CA SER A 905 54.82 -14.40 -3.66
C SER A 905 55.53 -13.12 -4.05
N ALA A 906 56.47 -12.69 -3.20
CA ALA A 906 57.29 -11.52 -3.43
C ALA A 906 58.78 -11.88 -3.47
N ARG A 907 59.56 -11.15 -4.27
CA ARG A 907 61.01 -11.33 -4.39
C ARG A 907 61.75 -10.22 -3.66
N VAL A 908 62.37 -10.58 -2.53
CA VAL A 908 63.11 -9.66 -1.66
C VAL A 908 64.58 -10.08 -1.61
N LEU A 909 65.50 -9.18 -1.95
CA LEU A 909 66.95 -9.44 -1.98
C LEU A 909 67.34 -10.72 -2.76
N GLY A 910 66.57 -11.05 -3.80
CA GLY A 910 66.79 -12.22 -4.65
C GLY A 910 66.15 -13.53 -4.16
N ILE A 911 65.51 -13.54 -3.00
CA ILE A 911 64.81 -14.68 -2.41
C ILE A 911 63.30 -14.52 -2.64
N THR A 912 62.62 -15.59 -3.05
CA THR A 912 61.15 -15.62 -3.14
C THR A 912 60.57 -15.94 -1.76
N ILE A 913 59.70 -15.06 -1.29
CA ILE A 913 58.97 -15.16 -0.03
C ILE A 913 57.50 -15.43 -0.35
N PRO A 914 56.91 -16.55 0.10
CA PRO A 914 55.49 -16.82 -0.05
C PRO A 914 54.68 -15.91 0.88
N ILE A 915 53.53 -15.46 0.40
CA ILE A 915 52.51 -14.73 1.15
C ILE A 915 51.24 -15.55 0.96
N ALA A 916 50.91 -16.36 1.96
CA ALA A 916 49.85 -17.35 1.85
C ALA A 916 48.59 -16.88 2.59
N ASP A 917 47.43 -17.37 2.13
CA ASP A 917 46.14 -17.24 2.83
C ASP A 917 45.75 -15.78 3.16
N VAL A 918 46.02 -14.86 2.23
CA VAL A 918 45.60 -13.46 2.39
C VAL A 918 44.11 -13.37 2.12
N GLU A 919 43.35 -13.08 3.17
CA GLU A 919 41.91 -12.82 3.08
C GLU A 919 41.65 -11.32 3.05
N THR A 920 40.69 -10.92 2.22
CA THR A 920 40.23 -9.53 2.16
C THR A 920 39.31 -9.18 3.34
N GLY A 921 38.67 -10.19 3.95
CA GLY A 921 37.65 -10.00 4.98
C GLY A 921 36.39 -9.35 4.40
N LEU A 922 35.68 -8.55 5.20
CA LEU A 922 34.51 -7.84 4.72
C LEU A 922 34.91 -6.86 3.60
N SER A 923 34.43 -7.12 2.39
CA SER A 923 34.57 -6.18 1.27
C SER A 923 33.43 -5.17 1.31
N ILE A 924 33.69 -3.90 1.04
CA ILE A 924 32.69 -2.83 1.17
C ILE A 924 32.68 -2.02 -0.11
N LEU A 925 31.49 -1.83 -0.70
CA LEU A 925 31.27 -0.90 -1.81
C LEU A 925 30.37 0.24 -1.34
N ARG A 926 30.91 1.47 -1.30
CA ARG A 926 30.17 2.67 -0.90
C ARG A 926 29.84 3.51 -2.12
N LEU A 927 28.58 3.91 -2.28
CA LEU A 927 28.16 4.81 -3.36
C LEU A 927 28.78 6.20 -3.21
N ARG A 928 29.24 6.79 -4.31
CA ARG A 928 29.90 8.10 -4.38
C ARG A 928 29.05 9.10 -5.15
N GLU A 929 28.83 10.26 -4.54
CA GLU A 929 28.25 11.44 -5.19
C GLU A 929 29.35 12.24 -5.89
N SER A 930 29.88 11.64 -6.96
CA SER A 930 31.01 12.15 -7.73
C SER A 930 30.74 13.56 -8.26
N GLY A 931 31.68 14.49 -8.02
CA GLY A 931 31.51 15.89 -8.41
C GLY A 931 30.58 16.71 -7.52
N GLY A 932 30.00 16.12 -6.46
CA GLY A 932 29.02 16.79 -5.60
C GLY A 932 27.63 16.86 -6.23
N GLU A 933 27.27 15.84 -7.02
CA GLU A 933 25.96 15.70 -7.66
C GLU A 933 25.32 14.37 -7.24
N PRO A 934 23.98 14.28 -7.14
CA PRO A 934 23.29 13.03 -6.88
C PRO A 934 23.59 11.97 -7.95
N VAL A 935 23.57 10.69 -7.57
CA VAL A 935 23.69 9.60 -8.53
C VAL A 935 22.35 9.40 -9.22
N ILE A 936 22.29 9.73 -10.52
CA ILE A 936 21.08 9.59 -11.34
C ILE A 936 21.29 8.49 -12.38
N GLY A 937 20.43 7.47 -12.32
CA GLY A 937 20.19 6.52 -13.41
C GLY A 937 18.91 6.86 -14.17
N TYR A 938 18.57 6.06 -15.18
CA TYR A 938 17.37 6.25 -15.99
C TYR A 938 16.69 4.93 -16.31
N ILE A 939 15.35 4.94 -16.33
CA ILE A 939 14.54 3.88 -16.94
C ILE A 939 14.18 4.34 -18.36
N VAL A 940 14.48 3.49 -19.34
CA VAL A 940 14.32 3.79 -20.77
C VAL A 940 13.84 2.59 -21.57
N GLU A 941 13.23 2.84 -22.73
CA GLU A 941 12.92 1.80 -23.70
C GLU A 941 14.12 1.51 -24.61
N GLU A 942 14.33 0.24 -24.95
CA GLU A 942 15.36 -0.19 -25.90
C GLU A 942 14.74 -0.84 -27.13
N GLU A 943 15.22 -0.47 -28.32
CA GLU A 943 14.69 -0.99 -29.58
C GLU A 943 14.85 -2.52 -29.67
N GLY A 944 13.73 -3.22 -29.78
CA GLY A 944 13.69 -4.68 -29.89
C GLY A 944 13.79 -5.43 -28.56
N VAL A 945 13.65 -4.73 -27.42
CA VAL A 945 13.59 -5.32 -26.08
C VAL A 945 12.22 -4.99 -25.47
N ASP A 946 11.51 -6.03 -25.00
CA ASP A 946 10.14 -5.88 -24.52
C ASP A 946 10.04 -5.22 -23.14
N GLN A 947 11.05 -5.41 -22.27
CA GLN A 947 11.08 -4.82 -20.93
C GLN A 947 11.87 -3.51 -20.91
N PRO A 948 11.40 -2.49 -20.18
CA PRO A 948 12.17 -1.27 -19.98
C PRO A 948 13.47 -1.59 -19.24
N GLN A 949 14.53 -0.83 -19.56
CA GLN A 949 15.87 -1.03 -19.03
C GLN A 949 16.17 0.03 -17.98
N PHE A 950 16.63 -0.38 -16.81
CA PHE A 950 17.27 0.52 -15.86
C PHE A 950 18.77 0.58 -16.12
N ILE A 951 19.27 1.79 -16.35
CA ILE A 951 20.67 2.09 -16.62
C ILE A 951 21.23 3.07 -15.60
N ALA A 952 22.45 2.83 -15.14
CA ALA A 952 23.14 3.74 -14.23
C ALA A 952 24.66 3.65 -14.39
N GLN A 953 25.34 4.74 -14.05
CA GLN A 953 26.78 4.72 -13.74
C GLN A 953 26.93 4.80 -12.22
N LEU A 954 27.44 3.73 -11.62
CA LEU A 954 27.71 3.66 -10.20
C LEU A 954 29.18 3.97 -9.95
N ASP A 955 29.46 5.18 -9.48
CA ASP A 955 30.78 5.51 -8.94
C ASP A 955 30.83 4.99 -7.49
N LEU A 956 31.80 4.13 -7.20
CA LEU A 956 31.90 3.42 -5.92
C LEU A 956 33.30 3.59 -5.30
N TYR A 957 33.36 3.51 -3.98
CA TYR A 957 34.60 3.24 -3.25
C TYR A 957 34.63 1.77 -2.84
N MET A 958 35.76 1.10 -3.07
CA MET A 958 36.05 -0.22 -2.52
C MET A 958 36.96 -0.11 -1.31
N ASP A 959 36.55 -0.75 -0.23
CA ASP A 959 37.29 -0.86 1.03
C ASP A 959 37.39 -2.35 1.44
N ALA A 960 38.54 -2.72 2.00
CA ALA A 960 38.76 -4.03 2.64
C ALA A 960 39.44 -3.79 4.01
N PRO A 961 38.70 -3.26 5.00
CA PRO A 961 39.26 -2.81 6.28
C PRO A 961 39.90 -3.93 7.11
N ASP A 962 39.41 -5.16 6.94
CA ASP A 962 39.90 -6.34 7.67
C ASP A 962 41.12 -7.00 6.99
N MET A 963 41.50 -6.55 5.80
CA MET A 963 42.60 -7.16 5.05
C MET A 963 43.93 -6.93 5.77
N GLN A 964 44.56 -8.02 6.20
CA GLN A 964 45.89 -7.98 6.81
C GLN A 964 46.87 -8.79 5.97
N ILE A 965 47.95 -8.15 5.56
CA ILE A 965 49.03 -8.80 4.80
C ILE A 965 50.26 -8.84 5.69
N GLU A 966 50.58 -10.03 6.22
CA GLU A 966 51.80 -10.26 7.00
C GLU A 966 52.75 -11.19 6.25
N VAL A 967 54.04 -10.83 6.27
CA VAL A 967 55.08 -11.59 5.57
C VAL A 967 56.20 -11.93 6.55
N ASP A 968 56.46 -13.21 6.77
CA ASP A 968 57.64 -13.64 7.52
C ASP A 968 58.90 -13.50 6.65
N ILE A 969 59.78 -12.57 7.01
CA ILE A 969 61.08 -12.41 6.37
C ILE A 969 62.17 -12.76 7.39
N PRO A 970 62.65 -14.02 7.42
CA PRO A 970 63.61 -14.49 8.42
C PRO A 970 64.89 -13.65 8.51
N LEU A 971 65.29 -13.00 7.41
CA LEU A 971 66.48 -12.15 7.33
C LEU A 971 66.30 -10.74 7.93
N LEU A 972 65.06 -10.29 8.16
CA LEU A 972 64.72 -8.97 8.70
C LEU A 972 64.13 -9.02 10.11
N GLY A 973 64.10 -10.20 10.74
CA GLY A 973 63.77 -10.34 12.17
C GLY A 973 62.32 -10.73 12.48
N GLY A 974 61.56 -11.28 11.52
CA GLY A 974 60.24 -11.88 11.76
C GLY A 974 59.14 -11.36 10.82
N LEU A 975 57.89 -11.45 11.28
CA LEU A 975 56.68 -10.97 10.59
C LEU A 975 56.73 -9.46 10.34
N ILE A 976 56.46 -9.06 9.11
CA ILE A 976 56.39 -7.68 8.65
C ILE A 976 55.02 -7.43 8.03
N ALA A 977 54.34 -6.38 8.50
CA ALA A 977 53.10 -5.90 7.90
C ALA A 977 53.36 -5.20 6.55
N VAL A 978 52.48 -5.46 5.59
CA VAL A 978 52.49 -4.87 4.25
C VAL A 978 51.23 -4.02 4.10
N ASN A 979 51.40 -2.76 3.68
CA ASN A 979 50.27 -1.87 3.45
C ASN A 979 49.67 -2.13 2.06
N HIS A 980 48.35 -1.94 1.92
CA HIS A 980 47.63 -1.98 0.65
C HIS A 980 46.83 -0.68 0.41
N ASN A 981 46.27 -0.51 -0.77
CA ASN A 981 45.44 0.63 -1.17
C ASN A 981 43.93 0.32 -1.26
N LEU A 982 43.47 -0.85 -0.80
CA LEU A 982 42.03 -1.17 -0.68
C LEU A 982 41.37 -0.43 0.49
N HIS A 983 41.47 0.90 0.45
CA HIS A 983 40.86 1.81 1.39
C HIS A 983 40.49 3.08 0.61
N SER A 984 39.20 3.29 0.41
CA SER A 984 38.61 4.33 -0.44
C SER A 984 39.15 4.26 -1.88
N LEU A 985 39.31 3.05 -2.43
CA LEU A 985 39.76 2.84 -3.81
C LEU A 985 38.60 3.16 -4.76
N PRO A 986 38.70 4.21 -5.60
CA PRO A 986 37.62 4.55 -6.52
C PRO A 986 37.50 3.53 -7.66
N LEU A 987 36.28 3.13 -7.96
CA LEU A 987 35.91 2.36 -9.15
C LEU A 987 34.60 2.87 -9.75
N THR A 988 34.35 2.52 -11.00
CA THR A 988 33.12 2.90 -11.72
C THR A 988 32.54 1.65 -12.35
N ALA A 989 31.25 1.41 -12.14
CA ALA A 989 30.49 0.34 -12.76
C ALA A 989 29.39 0.94 -13.63
N ILE A 990 29.45 0.73 -14.95
CA ILE A 990 28.34 1.04 -15.85
C ILE A 990 27.44 -0.18 -15.87
N VAL A 991 26.22 -0.03 -15.34
CA VAL A 991 25.28 -1.11 -15.15
C VAL A 991 24.01 -0.92 -15.99
N LYS A 992 23.46 -2.05 -16.47
CA LYS A 992 22.23 -2.11 -17.26
C LYS A 992 21.48 -3.39 -16.94
N GLY A 993 20.15 -3.32 -16.93
CA GLY A 993 19.31 -4.50 -17.08
C GLY A 993 17.81 -4.23 -16.96
N PRO A 994 16.98 -5.27 -17.13
CA PRO A 994 15.54 -5.11 -17.25
C PRO A 994 14.89 -4.78 -15.90
N VAL A 995 13.83 -3.97 -15.96
CA VAL A 995 12.84 -3.81 -14.88
C VAL A 995 11.67 -4.75 -15.17
N THR A 996 11.36 -5.64 -14.24
CA THR A 996 10.32 -6.67 -14.35
C THR A 996 9.49 -6.76 -13.07
N PHE A 997 8.38 -7.49 -13.13
CA PHE A 997 7.55 -7.80 -11.97
C PHE A 997 7.51 -9.32 -11.78
N LEU A 998 7.73 -9.78 -10.56
CA LEU A 998 7.60 -11.18 -10.19
C LEU A 998 6.11 -11.57 -10.12
N ASP A 999 5.83 -12.87 -10.20
CA ASP A 999 4.47 -13.42 -10.09
C ASP A 999 3.81 -13.09 -8.73
N ASP A 1000 4.61 -12.72 -7.71
CA ASP A 1000 4.15 -12.24 -6.40
C ASP A 1000 3.98 -10.71 -6.31
N GLY A 1001 4.12 -10.02 -7.45
CA GLY A 1001 3.93 -8.58 -7.63
C GLY A 1001 5.19 -7.75 -7.38
N ARG A 1002 6.25 -8.29 -6.79
CA ARG A 1002 7.45 -7.50 -6.46
C ARG A 1002 8.17 -6.99 -7.70
N ILE A 1003 8.61 -5.74 -7.64
CA ILE A 1003 9.52 -5.17 -8.66
C ILE A 1003 10.88 -5.84 -8.56
N LEU A 1004 11.42 -6.24 -9.71
CA LEU A 1004 12.73 -6.87 -9.87
C LEU A 1004 13.54 -6.09 -10.90
N ILE A 1005 14.77 -5.72 -10.54
CA ILE A 1005 15.77 -5.16 -11.44
C ILE A 1005 17.03 -6.03 -11.41
N GLU A 1006 17.38 -6.61 -12.56
CA GLU A 1006 18.56 -7.48 -12.69
C GLU A 1006 19.65 -6.78 -13.49
N GLN A 1007 20.65 -6.22 -12.82
CA GLN A 1007 21.69 -5.43 -13.47
C GLN A 1007 22.98 -6.20 -13.66
N LEU A 1008 23.63 -5.96 -14.79
CA LEU A 1008 24.96 -6.45 -15.13
C LEU A 1008 25.90 -5.28 -15.42
N ASN A 1009 27.18 -5.42 -15.08
CA ASN A 1009 28.21 -4.48 -15.58
C ASN A 1009 28.46 -4.72 -17.08
N LEU A 1010 28.55 -3.64 -17.85
CA LEU A 1010 28.73 -3.74 -19.31
C LEU A 1010 30.19 -3.84 -19.74
N GLU A 1011 31.09 -3.25 -18.97
CA GLU A 1011 32.52 -3.16 -19.26
C GLU A 1011 33.35 -3.76 -18.12
N ASP A 1012 34.61 -4.10 -18.41
CA ASP A 1012 35.56 -4.60 -17.42
C ASP A 1012 35.82 -3.53 -16.33
N ILE A 1013 35.67 -3.92 -15.06
CA ILE A 1013 36.03 -3.09 -13.92
C ILE A 1013 37.42 -3.50 -13.47
N GLU A 1014 38.41 -2.63 -13.70
CA GLU A 1014 39.79 -2.88 -13.31
C GLU A 1014 40.04 -2.54 -11.84
N LEU A 1015 40.70 -3.45 -11.12
CA LEU A 1015 41.08 -3.31 -9.72
C LEU A 1015 42.60 -3.43 -9.59
N VAL A 1016 43.28 -2.34 -9.25
CA VAL A 1016 44.74 -2.35 -9.07
C VAL A 1016 45.08 -2.28 -7.59
N ILE A 1017 45.49 -3.42 -7.02
CA ILE A 1017 45.96 -3.50 -5.64
C ILE A 1017 47.45 -3.18 -5.61
N ASN A 1018 47.79 -2.04 -5.03
CA ASN A 1018 49.16 -1.64 -4.76
C ASN A 1018 49.53 -2.06 -3.35
N VAL A 1019 50.65 -2.77 -3.21
CA VAL A 1019 51.22 -3.17 -1.92
C VAL A 1019 52.56 -2.50 -1.69
N SER A 1020 52.82 -2.08 -0.44
CA SER A 1020 54.07 -1.43 -0.06
C SER A 1020 54.60 -1.95 1.28
N SER A 1021 55.90 -2.18 1.33
CA SER A 1021 56.61 -2.67 2.51
C SER A 1021 58.02 -2.08 2.58
N ILE A 1022 58.72 -2.31 3.71
CA ILE A 1022 60.15 -1.97 3.83
C ILE A 1022 61.04 -2.72 2.83
N ALA A 1023 60.54 -3.83 2.27
CA ALA A 1023 61.26 -4.67 1.32
C ALA A 1023 61.07 -4.24 -0.15
N GLY A 1024 60.12 -3.34 -0.42
CA GLY A 1024 59.80 -2.83 -1.76
C GLY A 1024 58.30 -2.67 -1.99
N ASN A 1025 57.95 -2.12 -3.16
CA ASN A 1025 56.57 -1.96 -3.62
C ASN A 1025 56.24 -3.01 -4.68
N GLY A 1026 54.96 -3.34 -4.82
CA GLY A 1026 54.44 -4.20 -5.87
C GLY A 1026 52.98 -3.89 -6.19
N ALA A 1027 52.48 -4.51 -7.25
CA ALA A 1027 51.09 -4.35 -7.67
C ALA A 1027 50.53 -5.68 -8.18
N ILE A 1028 49.23 -5.85 -8.05
CA ILE A 1028 48.44 -6.94 -8.62
C ILE A 1028 47.26 -6.30 -9.34
N LYS A 1029 47.08 -6.61 -10.63
CA LYS A 1029 45.88 -6.25 -11.38
C LYS A 1029 44.86 -7.37 -11.29
N MET A 1030 43.67 -7.03 -10.85
CA MET A 1030 42.49 -7.87 -10.94
C MET A 1030 41.46 -7.19 -11.85
N ALA A 1031 40.50 -7.96 -12.35
CA ALA A 1031 39.40 -7.45 -13.14
C ALA A 1031 38.10 -8.16 -12.76
N ILE A 1032 37.01 -7.42 -12.77
CA ILE A 1032 35.66 -7.99 -12.88
C ILE A 1032 35.28 -7.82 -14.34
N GLY A 1033 35.23 -8.91 -15.08
CA GLY A 1033 34.96 -8.86 -16.52
C GLY A 1033 33.56 -8.34 -16.84
N ALA A 1034 33.31 -7.93 -18.08
CA ALA A 1034 31.96 -7.61 -18.55
C ALA A 1034 30.96 -8.75 -18.23
N ASN A 1035 29.80 -8.38 -17.67
CA ASN A 1035 28.75 -9.27 -17.16
C ASN A 1035 29.14 -10.18 -15.98
N ALA A 1036 30.29 -9.93 -15.34
CA ALA A 1036 30.74 -10.71 -14.17
C ALA A 1036 30.30 -10.11 -12.83
N MET A 1037 29.81 -8.87 -12.80
CA MET A 1037 29.10 -8.28 -11.66
C MET A 1037 27.61 -8.32 -11.93
N GLN A 1038 26.86 -9.02 -11.08
CA GLN A 1038 25.41 -9.12 -11.12
C GLN A 1038 24.81 -8.55 -9.83
N LEU A 1039 23.82 -7.68 -9.98
CA LEU A 1039 23.03 -7.11 -8.88
C LEU A 1039 21.55 -7.40 -9.16
N ARG A 1040 20.94 -8.20 -8.30
CA ARG A 1040 19.51 -8.53 -8.33
C ARG A 1040 18.79 -7.75 -7.23
N LEU A 1041 18.20 -6.63 -7.63
CA LEU A 1041 17.50 -5.69 -6.78
C LEU A 1041 16.00 -6.01 -6.76
N ILE A 1042 15.45 -6.30 -5.59
CA ILE A 1042 14.04 -6.65 -5.40
C ILE A 1042 13.38 -5.65 -4.46
N GLY A 1043 12.17 -5.20 -4.81
CA GLY A 1043 11.31 -4.42 -3.93
C GLY A 1043 10.69 -5.26 -2.81
N ASN A 1044 10.02 -4.59 -1.87
CA ASN A 1044 9.21 -5.28 -0.87
C ASN A 1044 8.02 -6.00 -1.53
N PRO A 1045 7.51 -7.10 -0.94
CA PRO A 1045 6.18 -7.62 -1.27
C PRO A 1045 5.15 -6.49 -1.32
N LEU A 1046 4.33 -6.46 -2.37
CA LEU A 1046 3.35 -5.39 -2.57
C LEU A 1046 2.19 -5.44 -1.57
N LYS A 1047 1.99 -6.61 -0.98
CA LYS A 1047 0.89 -6.95 -0.09
C LYS A 1047 1.42 -7.20 1.32
N GLY A 1048 0.72 -6.64 2.29
CA GLY A 1048 0.79 -6.94 3.72
C GLY A 1048 2.04 -6.50 4.52
N ARG A 1049 3.02 -5.81 3.92
CA ARG A 1049 4.01 -5.05 4.71
C ARG A 1049 3.39 -3.75 5.27
N LYS A 1050 2.87 -3.86 6.50
CA LYS A 1050 2.42 -2.79 7.41
C LYS A 1050 3.33 -1.56 7.36
#